data_AF-A0A1V5D4W8-F1
#
_entry.id   AF-A0A1V5D4W8-F1
#
_cell.length_a   1.000
_cell.length_b   1.000
_cell.length_c   1.000
_cell.angle_alpha   90.00
_cell.angle_beta   90.00
_cell.angle_gamma   90.00
#
_symmetry.space_group_name_H-M   'P 1'
#
loop_
_entity.id
_entity.type
_entity.pdbx_description
1 polymer ?
#
loop_
_entity_poly.entity_id
_entity_poly.type
_entity_poly.pdbx_seq_one_letter_code
_entity_poly.pdbx_strand_id
1 'polypeptide(L)'
;MFDRMHNDWYLNQMKLVLKPYESASWYPAMIDLYDEQSGEAVAKAQTLKALAKYAFGKVRGKKAETIEKNKQAFLEKVKAHISNVTGITDDDALESAGKEMAQAFKEYRSSLNQIRKARNQMGNWIAYFPRVRPKGRYFLNVYEITKGTKKDGTEYEKKTLIFNTTFRSVAEGEKLEQEILKDLKNRNVKTELGEVKRESEQSFVGASDVNLQRLLDNAISRVRNAKDVSPEMLTNIKSSLVTAISNELKARGFAQHAIRRQWRLIKGYETAGLQKVVRDYVTGFTGMSTKQEASIDFLDLLKGIDRKATNLFEDISKYSRDMLRNQELMDRVSGQARSVAFVWYLGANIRPMLLQVTQNYVTGMPFLKEQMRKWGIRGSAEKVYHKAMYDAARSRIDRATGEIKGSSLNVWEKRMVHEMLSKGIAEDQYVQEITGQMRNRFGRAYDKALYFMSYPFSQMEIFNRKSAALAMFRLAWDKHADIKNNEDRYKASFEDAKEYVYKTHYFYGKENLPRIASGGDIASVGARTALTFRSFTHNYLLSLVNSGDWKTIAHSIAYIAVFGGLLGLPFIKDILELLQRWTGKDYTKSAREVMRKFGGRTLEAFGMHGLPALAGANISGSMAIGIPFIGETPVDTVYGVMGGLGQKGRLGIESLERGDYYRAFENVAPEFVRSPMAAIRMSELATTQRGKPLFDEEGRPLQLSGQEAFLRSVGITPVEYSARMEAARSISNVQEYFQDWHDEIYDKYRIARANKDQKGISAVLRELHAYNVAIREKGAAQLVRPIKLSNVVKAASMKMTAQQRREAAYKREYIGA
;
A
#
# COMPACT_ATOMS: atom_id res chain seq x y z
N MET A 1 9.71 28.48 14.36
CA MET A 1 9.45 27.19 13.67
C MET A 1 8.50 27.40 12.49
N PHE A 2 7.30 27.93 12.68
CA PHE A 2 6.35 28.18 11.58
C PHE A 2 6.88 29.15 10.51
N ASP A 3 7.56 30.23 10.90
CA ASP A 3 8.19 31.15 9.93
C ASP A 3 9.30 30.47 9.12
N ARG A 4 10.05 29.56 9.76
CA ARG A 4 11.06 28.74 9.09
C ARG A 4 10.41 27.79 8.06
N MET A 5 9.36 27.08 8.46
CA MET A 5 8.59 26.22 7.55
C MET A 5 7.94 27.00 6.39
N HIS A 6 7.52 28.24 6.64
CA HIS A 6 6.99 29.14 5.63
C HIS A 6 8.04 29.53 4.59
N ASN A 7 9.24 29.91 5.07
CA ASN A 7 10.38 30.25 4.23
C ASN A 7 10.83 29.04 3.41
N ASP A 8 10.87 27.84 4.01
CA ASP A 8 11.23 26.61 3.31
C ASP A 8 10.24 26.27 2.18
N TRP A 9 8.92 26.44 2.41
CA TRP A 9 7.92 26.24 1.36
C TRP A 9 8.08 27.24 0.21
N TYR A 10 8.32 28.52 0.53
CA TYR A 10 8.53 29.57 -0.47
C TYR A 10 9.79 29.30 -1.30
N LEU A 11 10.88 28.94 -0.63
CA LEU A 11 12.15 28.57 -1.25
C LEU A 11 11.96 27.39 -2.21
N ASN A 12 11.18 26.38 -1.80
CA ASN A 12 10.84 25.25 -2.66
C ASN A 12 10.06 25.72 -3.89
N GLN A 13 8.97 26.49 -3.76
CA GLN A 13 8.21 27.02 -4.90
C GLN A 13 9.06 27.84 -5.87
N MET A 14 10.02 28.59 -5.36
CA MET A 14 11.00 29.33 -6.16
C MET A 14 11.94 28.41 -6.93
N LYS A 15 12.49 27.39 -6.27
CA LYS A 15 13.28 26.34 -6.93
C LYS A 15 12.48 25.65 -8.03
N LEU A 16 11.16 25.46 -7.85
CA LEU A 16 10.29 24.89 -8.89
C LEU A 16 10.17 25.78 -10.13
N VAL A 17 9.94 27.08 -9.93
CA VAL A 17 9.83 28.05 -11.03
C VAL A 17 11.15 28.17 -11.80
N LEU A 18 12.28 28.06 -11.10
CA LEU A 18 13.62 28.22 -11.66
C LEU A 18 14.30 26.88 -11.98
N LYS A 19 13.62 25.73 -11.84
CA LYS A 19 14.19 24.39 -12.08
C LYS A 19 14.93 24.25 -13.42
N PRO A 20 14.46 24.83 -14.55
CA PRO A 20 15.20 24.77 -15.81
C PRO A 20 16.62 25.38 -15.77
N TYR A 21 16.92 26.19 -14.76
CA TYR A 21 18.18 26.89 -14.57
C TYR A 21 19.03 26.30 -13.44
N GLU A 22 18.69 25.13 -12.90
CA GLU A 22 19.40 24.54 -11.75
C GLU A 22 20.89 24.27 -12.01
N SER A 23 21.27 23.96 -13.26
CA SER A 23 22.66 23.80 -13.67
C SER A 23 23.40 25.11 -13.97
N ALA A 24 22.70 26.25 -13.93
CA ALA A 24 23.29 27.54 -14.24
C ALA A 24 24.15 28.03 -13.07
N SER A 25 25.31 28.61 -13.40
CA SER A 25 26.28 29.08 -12.41
C SER A 25 25.72 30.16 -11.47
N TRP A 26 24.76 30.97 -11.93
CA TRP A 26 24.08 32.01 -11.15
C TRP A 26 22.90 31.51 -10.30
N TYR A 27 22.47 30.26 -10.47
CA TYR A 27 21.27 29.73 -9.80
C TYR A 27 21.31 29.87 -8.26
N PRO A 28 22.42 29.53 -7.57
CA PRO A 28 22.50 29.71 -6.12
C PRO A 28 22.32 31.16 -5.69
N ALA A 29 22.88 32.11 -6.44
CA ALA A 29 22.74 33.54 -6.20
C ALA A 29 21.30 34.02 -6.39
N MET A 30 20.56 33.43 -7.33
CA MET A 30 19.14 33.74 -7.54
C MET A 30 18.25 33.20 -6.43
N ILE A 31 18.57 32.01 -5.91
CA ILE A 31 17.88 31.43 -4.75
C ILE A 31 18.16 32.27 -3.48
N ASP A 32 19.40 32.69 -3.27
CA ASP A 32 19.80 33.52 -2.12
C ASP A 32 19.08 34.88 -2.06
N LEU A 33 18.84 35.53 -3.21
CA LEU A 33 18.09 36.80 -3.27
C LEU A 33 16.66 36.70 -2.76
N TYR A 34 16.11 35.49 -2.69
CA TYR A 34 14.74 35.21 -2.31
C TYR A 34 14.60 34.39 -1.03
N ASP A 35 15.69 33.81 -0.54
CA ASP A 35 15.77 33.29 0.82
C ASP A 35 15.83 34.48 1.81
N GLU A 36 15.03 34.48 2.87
CA GLU A 36 15.06 35.56 3.88
C GLU A 36 16.06 35.28 5.02
N GLN A 37 16.69 34.11 5.05
CA GLN A 37 17.60 33.72 6.14
C GLN A 37 19.04 34.21 5.97
N SER A 38 19.49 34.61 4.77
CA SER A 38 20.80 35.25 4.59
C SER A 38 20.75 36.76 4.87
N GLY A 39 21.69 37.23 5.69
CA GLY A 39 21.55 38.35 6.64
C GLY A 39 21.47 39.79 6.14
N GLU A 40 21.08 40.08 4.89
CA GLU A 40 21.01 41.47 4.40
C GLU A 40 19.78 41.75 3.51
N ALA A 41 18.60 41.90 4.12
CA ALA A 41 17.35 42.19 3.41
C ALA A 41 17.40 43.45 2.53
N VAL A 42 18.19 44.46 2.93
CA VAL A 42 18.36 45.72 2.19
C VAL A 42 19.20 45.50 0.93
N ALA A 43 20.30 44.76 1.00
CA ALA A 43 21.17 44.46 -0.13
C ALA A 43 20.39 43.67 -1.20
N LYS A 44 19.66 42.62 -0.80
CA LYS A 44 18.82 41.83 -1.70
C LYS A 44 17.72 42.62 -2.38
N ALA A 45 17.06 43.52 -1.64
CA ALA A 45 16.03 44.39 -2.20
C ALA A 45 16.62 45.34 -3.27
N GLN A 46 17.84 45.83 -3.05
CA GLN A 46 18.57 46.62 -4.04
C GLN A 46 18.99 45.80 -5.26
N THR A 47 19.48 44.57 -5.07
CA THR A 47 19.86 43.66 -6.16
C THR A 47 18.66 43.21 -6.98
N LEU A 48 17.53 42.87 -6.36
CA LEU A 48 16.25 42.59 -7.05
C LEU A 48 15.75 43.80 -7.84
N LYS A 49 15.93 45.01 -7.31
CA LYS A 49 15.59 46.26 -8.02
C LYS A 49 16.52 46.50 -9.20
N ALA A 50 17.80 46.20 -9.06
CA ALA A 50 18.80 46.27 -10.14
C ALA A 50 18.44 45.29 -11.26
N LEU A 51 18.14 44.04 -10.90
CA LEU A 51 17.78 42.96 -11.81
C LEU A 51 16.46 43.25 -12.54
N ALA A 52 15.45 43.78 -11.84
CA ALA A 52 14.20 44.21 -12.44
C ALA A 52 14.35 45.40 -13.42
N LYS A 53 15.25 46.35 -13.13
CA LYS A 53 15.55 47.46 -14.05
C LYS A 53 16.29 46.97 -15.28
N TYR A 54 17.22 46.04 -15.12
CA TYR A 54 17.98 45.43 -16.21
C TYR A 54 17.07 44.62 -17.15
N ALA A 55 16.26 43.72 -16.57
CA ALA A 55 15.38 42.81 -17.31
C ALA A 55 14.23 43.50 -18.08
N PHE A 56 13.70 44.60 -17.56
CA PHE A 56 12.45 45.22 -18.06
C PHE A 56 12.58 46.66 -18.55
N GLY A 57 13.79 47.21 -18.60
CA GLY A 57 14.01 48.61 -18.95
C GLY A 57 13.57 48.96 -20.38
N LYS A 58 12.33 49.43 -20.56
CA LYS A 58 12.00 50.41 -21.61
C LYS A 58 12.48 51.76 -21.13
N VAL A 59 13.28 52.47 -21.93
CA VAL A 59 13.46 53.91 -21.75
C VAL A 59 13.36 54.60 -23.10
N ARG A 60 12.28 55.35 -23.29
CA ARG A 60 12.16 56.40 -24.33
C ARG A 60 12.80 57.67 -23.76
N GLY A 61 13.64 58.36 -24.54
CA GLY A 61 14.05 59.75 -24.30
C GLY A 61 15.55 60.05 -24.15
N LYS A 62 15.90 61.33 -24.34
CA LYS A 62 17.22 61.99 -24.60
C LYS A 62 18.36 61.84 -23.55
N LYS A 63 18.55 60.70 -22.87
CA LYS A 63 19.72 60.52 -21.96
C LYS A 63 20.40 59.15 -22.06
N ALA A 64 20.77 58.71 -23.26
CA ALA A 64 21.32 57.38 -23.52
C ALA A 64 22.61 57.03 -22.74
N GLU A 65 23.56 57.95 -22.59
CA GLU A 65 24.83 57.70 -21.86
C GLU A 65 24.66 57.58 -20.34
N THR A 66 23.83 58.44 -19.73
CA THR A 66 23.49 58.32 -18.30
C THR A 66 22.72 57.02 -18.02
N ILE A 67 22.07 56.44 -19.03
CA ILE A 67 21.28 55.21 -18.94
C ILE A 67 22.16 53.96 -19.02
N GLU A 68 23.19 53.94 -19.85
CA GLU A 68 24.12 52.81 -19.99
C GLU A 68 25.01 52.66 -18.75
N LYS A 69 25.51 53.78 -18.21
CA LYS A 69 26.22 53.82 -16.93
C LYS A 69 25.37 53.31 -15.76
N ASN A 70 24.06 53.62 -15.77
CA ASN A 70 23.11 53.10 -14.78
C ASN A 70 22.86 51.59 -14.96
N LYS A 71 22.73 51.10 -16.20
CA LYS A 71 22.56 49.65 -16.48
C LYS A 71 23.79 48.85 -16.07
N GLN A 72 24.99 49.32 -16.41
CA GLN A 72 26.25 48.72 -15.99
C GLN A 72 26.37 48.75 -14.47
N ALA A 73 26.09 49.87 -13.80
CA ALA A 73 26.10 49.94 -12.34
C ALA A 73 25.10 48.97 -11.66
N PHE A 74 23.97 48.67 -12.32
CA PHE A 74 23.03 47.64 -11.83
C PHE A 74 23.52 46.22 -12.11
N LEU A 75 24.16 45.97 -13.26
CA LEU A 75 24.76 44.70 -13.62
C LEU A 75 25.94 44.37 -12.69
N GLU A 76 26.81 45.34 -12.40
CA GLU A 76 27.93 45.18 -11.46
C GLU A 76 27.47 44.79 -10.05
N LYS A 77 26.33 45.31 -9.59
CA LYS A 77 25.73 44.88 -8.32
C LYS A 77 25.24 43.43 -8.37
N VAL A 78 24.74 42.98 -9.52
CA VAL A 78 24.32 41.58 -9.72
C VAL A 78 25.55 40.67 -9.83
N LYS A 79 26.60 41.08 -10.56
CA LYS A 79 27.90 40.38 -10.64
C LYS A 79 28.53 40.21 -9.26
N ALA A 80 28.61 41.29 -8.48
CA ALA A 80 29.13 41.25 -7.12
C ALA A 80 28.32 40.27 -6.23
N HIS A 81 26.99 40.26 -6.37
CA HIS A 81 26.14 39.31 -5.65
C HIS A 81 26.38 37.86 -6.08
N ILE A 82 26.48 37.59 -7.38
CA ILE A 82 26.80 36.26 -7.91
C ILE A 82 28.16 35.82 -7.39
N SER A 83 29.18 36.67 -7.51
CA SER A 83 30.54 36.39 -7.03
C SER A 83 30.55 36.06 -5.53
N ASN A 84 29.88 36.86 -4.70
CA ASN A 84 29.80 36.63 -3.25
C ASN A 84 29.12 35.31 -2.88
N VAL A 85 28.08 34.88 -3.61
CA VAL A 85 27.32 33.67 -3.28
C VAL A 85 27.92 32.41 -3.90
N THR A 86 28.51 32.52 -5.08
CA THR A 86 28.96 31.36 -5.90
C THR A 86 30.48 31.18 -5.90
N GLY A 87 31.24 32.18 -5.45
CA GLY A 87 32.71 32.16 -5.46
C GLY A 87 33.35 32.38 -6.83
N ILE A 88 32.56 32.72 -7.86
CA ILE A 88 33.06 32.99 -9.22
C ILE A 88 33.79 34.33 -9.23
N THR A 89 35.03 34.36 -9.74
CA THR A 89 35.87 35.55 -9.82
C THR A 89 36.20 36.00 -11.25
N ASP A 90 35.85 35.19 -12.25
CA ASP A 90 36.06 35.49 -13.66
C ASP A 90 34.99 36.47 -14.17
N ASP A 91 35.41 37.62 -14.71
CA ASP A 91 34.51 38.74 -15.05
C ASP A 91 33.62 38.43 -16.26
N ASP A 92 34.15 37.69 -17.26
CA ASP A 92 33.37 37.25 -18.43
C ASP A 92 32.28 36.24 -18.03
N ALA A 93 32.62 35.28 -17.16
CA ALA A 93 31.65 34.36 -16.59
C ALA A 93 30.59 35.06 -15.72
N LEU A 94 30.99 36.04 -14.90
CA LEU A 94 30.06 36.85 -14.08
C LEU A 94 29.12 37.69 -14.95
N GLU A 95 29.62 38.23 -16.05
CA GLU A 95 28.82 39.00 -17.00
C GLU A 95 27.76 38.15 -17.71
N SER A 96 28.16 36.98 -18.22
CA SER A 96 27.22 36.02 -18.81
C SER A 96 26.17 35.57 -17.79
N ALA A 97 26.62 35.22 -16.59
CA ALA A 97 25.77 34.78 -15.49
C ALA A 97 24.75 35.85 -15.07
N GLY A 98 25.17 37.11 -14.96
CA GLY A 98 24.28 38.24 -14.65
C GLY A 98 23.24 38.51 -15.72
N LYS A 99 23.61 38.39 -17.01
CA LYS A 99 22.70 38.54 -18.16
C LYS A 99 21.63 37.44 -18.19
N GLU A 100 22.05 36.18 -18.02
CA GLU A 100 21.16 35.02 -17.98
C GLU A 100 20.20 35.08 -16.79
N MET A 101 20.71 35.39 -15.60
CA MET A 101 19.91 35.56 -14.38
C MET A 101 18.82 36.62 -14.57
N ALA A 102 19.14 37.74 -15.21
CA ALA A 102 18.17 38.78 -15.48
C ALA A 102 17.15 38.38 -16.56
N GLN A 103 17.55 37.60 -17.57
CA GLN A 103 16.65 37.05 -18.57
C GLN A 103 15.69 36.02 -17.94
N ALA A 104 16.18 35.12 -17.09
CA ALA A 104 15.35 34.18 -16.33
C ALA A 104 14.35 34.92 -15.43
N PHE A 105 14.79 35.95 -14.71
CA PHE A 105 13.89 36.79 -13.96
C PHE A 105 12.86 37.50 -14.86
N LYS A 106 13.25 37.92 -16.07
CA LYS A 106 12.34 38.53 -17.05
C LYS A 106 11.20 37.58 -17.42
N GLU A 107 11.55 36.36 -17.78
CA GLU A 107 10.64 35.32 -18.26
C GLU A 107 9.67 34.84 -17.17
N TYR A 108 10.14 34.80 -15.91
CA TYR A 108 9.39 34.19 -14.81
C TYR A 108 8.89 35.21 -13.76
N ARG A 109 9.05 36.52 -13.97
CA ARG A 109 8.64 37.57 -13.02
C ARG A 109 7.16 37.53 -12.64
N SER A 110 6.27 37.21 -13.57
CA SER A 110 4.82 37.16 -13.26
C SER A 110 4.54 36.10 -12.20
N SER A 111 5.12 34.90 -12.37
CA SER A 111 5.08 33.80 -11.41
C SER A 111 5.78 34.18 -10.10
N LEU A 112 6.99 34.75 -10.15
CA LEU A 112 7.72 35.19 -8.95
C LEU A 112 6.96 36.27 -8.15
N ASN A 113 6.28 37.20 -8.84
CA ASN A 113 5.42 38.21 -8.23
C ASN A 113 4.18 37.61 -7.57
N GLN A 114 3.59 36.56 -8.16
CA GLN A 114 2.46 35.85 -7.55
C GLN A 114 2.90 35.07 -6.31
N ILE A 115 4.04 34.39 -6.35
CA ILE A 115 4.63 33.71 -5.19
C ILE A 115 4.94 34.73 -4.09
N ARG A 116 5.53 35.88 -4.43
CA ARG A 116 5.80 36.98 -3.48
C ARG A 116 4.52 37.61 -2.93
N LYS A 117 3.46 37.77 -3.73
CA LYS A 117 2.13 38.23 -3.26
C LYS A 117 1.48 37.20 -2.34
N ALA A 118 1.58 35.92 -2.66
CA ALA A 118 1.14 34.84 -1.78
C ALA A 118 1.92 34.85 -0.46
N ARG A 119 3.25 35.04 -0.49
CA ARG A 119 4.10 35.24 0.68
C ARG A 119 3.68 36.43 1.53
N ASN A 120 3.49 37.61 0.94
CA ASN A 120 3.03 38.80 1.69
C ASN A 120 1.61 38.62 2.25
N GLN A 121 0.78 37.81 1.59
CA GLN A 121 -0.52 37.43 2.14
C GLN A 121 -0.40 36.41 3.28
N MET A 122 0.66 35.58 3.29
CA MET A 122 1.00 34.55 4.27
C MET A 122 1.80 35.06 5.48
N GLY A 123 2.74 35.99 5.31
CA GLY A 123 3.47 36.66 6.40
C GLY A 123 2.58 37.58 7.25
N ASN A 124 1.41 37.96 6.72
CA ASN A 124 0.35 38.61 7.48
C ASN A 124 -0.60 37.61 8.17
N TRP A 125 -0.24 36.32 8.23
CA TRP A 125 -0.97 35.36 9.06
C TRP A 125 -0.51 35.55 10.49
N ILE A 126 -1.41 36.06 11.32
CA ILE A 126 -1.25 35.94 12.77
C ILE A 126 -1.09 34.45 13.07
N ALA A 127 0.04 34.07 13.67
CA ALA A 127 0.45 32.69 13.95
C ALA A 127 -0.74 31.82 14.34
N TYR A 128 -1.30 31.11 13.36
CA TYR A 128 -2.54 30.37 13.55
C TYR A 128 -2.17 29.03 14.14
N PHE A 129 -2.43 28.84 15.44
CA PHE A 129 -2.24 27.55 16.07
C PHE A 129 -3.06 26.48 15.32
N PRO A 130 -2.47 25.34 14.92
CA PRO A 130 -3.18 24.29 14.21
C PRO A 130 -4.42 23.84 14.95
N ARG A 131 -5.57 23.78 14.26
CA ARG A 131 -6.82 23.26 14.84
C ARG A 131 -7.17 21.95 14.19
N VAL A 132 -7.49 20.93 14.99
CA VAL A 132 -8.14 19.72 14.50
C VAL A 132 -9.59 20.08 14.21
N ARG A 133 -10.00 20.03 12.94
CA ARG A 133 -11.40 20.24 12.58
C ARG A 133 -12.18 18.95 12.70
N PRO A 134 -13.40 18.96 13.29
CA PRO A 134 -14.27 17.80 13.22
C PRO A 134 -14.57 17.50 11.75
N LYS A 135 -14.13 16.34 11.26
CA LYS A 135 -14.45 15.89 9.89
C LYS A 135 -15.90 15.39 9.88
N GLY A 136 -16.75 16.13 9.18
CA GLY A 136 -18.19 15.93 9.15
C GLY A 136 -18.76 15.63 7.77
N ARG A 137 -20.00 15.14 7.72
CA ARG A 137 -20.78 14.92 6.48
C ARG A 137 -21.42 16.22 5.98
N TYR A 138 -21.57 17.21 6.85
CA TYR A 138 -22.22 18.49 6.56
C TYR A 138 -21.24 19.65 6.79
N PHE A 139 -21.48 20.79 6.12
CA PHE A 139 -20.70 22.02 6.28
C PHE A 139 -21.60 23.21 6.58
N LEU A 140 -20.98 24.22 7.19
CA LEU A 140 -21.53 25.55 7.38
C LEU A 140 -20.51 26.55 6.85
N ASN A 141 -20.90 27.30 5.83
CA ASN A 141 -20.17 28.46 5.33
C ASN A 141 -20.87 29.74 5.78
N VAL A 142 -20.10 30.73 6.19
CA VAL A 142 -20.62 32.08 6.47
C VAL A 142 -19.85 33.06 5.59
N TYR A 143 -20.57 33.86 4.83
CA TYR A 143 -20.04 34.89 3.94
C TYR A 143 -20.41 36.27 4.47
N GLU A 144 -19.45 37.18 4.47
CA GLU A 144 -19.71 38.61 4.60
C GLU A 144 -19.97 39.19 3.22
N ILE A 145 -21.09 39.91 3.08
CA ILE A 145 -21.45 40.60 1.84
C ILE A 145 -20.97 42.04 1.95
N THR A 146 -20.00 42.41 1.10
CA THR A 146 -19.55 43.79 0.94
C THR A 146 -20.02 44.31 -0.41
N LYS A 147 -20.74 45.42 -0.41
CA LYS A 147 -21.12 46.12 -1.64
C LYS A 147 -19.98 47.05 -2.06
N GLY A 148 -19.65 47.04 -3.34
CA GLY A 148 -18.70 47.97 -3.92
C GLY A 148 -19.16 48.41 -5.31
N THR A 149 -18.66 49.55 -5.76
CA THR A 149 -18.98 50.08 -7.10
C THR A 149 -17.76 49.89 -7.99
N LYS A 150 -17.93 49.31 -9.18
CA LYS A 150 -16.86 49.26 -10.17
C LYS A 150 -16.63 50.65 -10.79
N LYS A 151 -15.51 50.83 -11.50
CA LYS A 151 -15.14 52.11 -12.13
C LYS A 151 -16.17 52.61 -13.17
N ASP A 152 -16.96 51.69 -13.69
CA ASP A 152 -18.05 51.84 -14.65
C ASP A 152 -19.43 52.09 -14.00
N GLY A 153 -19.50 52.30 -12.68
CA GLY A 153 -20.73 52.63 -11.96
C GLY A 153 -21.63 51.44 -11.61
N THR A 154 -21.29 50.22 -12.08
CA THR A 154 -22.03 49.01 -11.71
C THR A 154 -21.72 48.58 -10.27
N GLU A 155 -22.76 48.40 -9.46
CA GLU A 155 -22.63 47.80 -8.13
C GLU A 155 -22.32 46.31 -8.25
N TYR A 156 -21.39 45.83 -7.44
CA TYR A 156 -21.10 44.41 -7.29
C TYR A 156 -21.10 44.02 -5.81
N GLU A 157 -21.66 42.85 -5.54
CA GLU A 157 -21.61 42.23 -4.22
C GLU A 157 -20.41 41.28 -4.15
N LYS A 158 -19.45 41.62 -3.29
CA LYS A 158 -18.33 40.76 -2.97
C LYS A 158 -18.68 39.88 -1.78
N LYS A 159 -18.86 38.59 -2.03
CA LYS A 159 -18.97 37.57 -0.98
C LYS A 159 -17.58 37.18 -0.51
N THR A 160 -17.26 37.46 0.75
CA THR A 160 -16.00 37.04 1.36
C THR A 160 -16.30 35.93 2.37
N LEU A 161 -15.73 34.73 2.18
CA LEU A 161 -15.89 33.63 3.15
C LEU A 161 -15.18 34.00 4.46
N ILE A 162 -15.94 34.13 5.55
CA ILE A 162 -15.43 34.55 6.85
C ILE A 162 -15.34 33.38 7.84
N PHE A 163 -16.20 32.37 7.69
CA PHE A 163 -16.20 31.18 8.53
C PHE A 163 -16.57 29.92 7.72
N ASN A 164 -15.90 28.82 8.03
CA ASN A 164 -16.21 27.51 7.45
C ASN A 164 -15.88 26.40 8.47
N THR A 165 -16.84 25.53 8.70
CA THR A 165 -16.67 24.32 9.52
C THR A 165 -17.33 23.10 8.88
N THR A 166 -16.99 21.91 9.37
CA THR A 166 -17.70 20.67 9.06
C THR A 166 -18.15 19.97 10.34
N PHE A 167 -19.27 19.26 10.31
CA PHE A 167 -19.89 18.64 11.49
C PHE A 167 -20.69 17.37 11.11
N ARG A 168 -21.06 16.56 12.10
CA ARG A 168 -21.52 15.18 11.87
C ARG A 168 -23.01 15.08 11.57
N SER A 169 -23.84 15.97 12.12
CA SER A 169 -25.30 15.97 11.94
C SER A 169 -25.85 17.36 11.67
N VAL A 170 -26.97 17.45 10.95
CA VAL A 170 -27.62 18.73 10.62
C VAL A 170 -27.94 19.54 11.89
N ALA A 171 -28.43 18.88 12.95
CA ALA A 171 -28.73 19.51 14.23
C ALA A 171 -27.50 20.13 14.94
N GLU A 172 -26.30 19.58 14.75
CA GLU A 172 -25.05 20.17 15.24
C GLU A 172 -24.70 21.44 14.44
N GLY A 173 -24.97 21.42 13.14
CA GLY A 173 -24.77 22.55 12.23
C GLY A 173 -25.68 23.73 12.50
N GLU A 174 -26.98 23.49 12.71
CA GLU A 174 -27.98 24.52 13.01
C GLU A 174 -27.70 25.21 14.35
N LYS A 175 -27.30 24.44 15.37
CA LYS A 175 -26.87 25.02 16.67
C LYS A 175 -25.66 25.94 16.51
N LEU A 176 -24.68 25.51 15.72
CA LEU A 176 -23.47 26.28 15.46
C LEU A 176 -23.76 27.53 14.62
N GLU A 177 -24.65 27.42 13.63
CA GLU A 177 -25.13 28.54 12.82
C GLU A 177 -25.80 29.60 13.70
N GLN A 178 -26.70 29.20 14.60
CA GLN A 178 -27.36 30.11 15.54
C GLN A 178 -26.35 30.77 16.49
N GLU A 179 -25.35 30.04 16.97
CA GLU A 179 -24.29 30.58 17.82
C GLU A 179 -23.46 31.64 17.07
N ILE A 180 -23.09 31.36 15.82
CA ILE A 180 -22.28 32.27 14.99
C ILE A 180 -23.07 33.50 14.57
N LEU A 181 -24.35 33.34 14.21
CA LEU A 181 -25.22 34.47 13.89
C LEU A 181 -25.45 35.38 15.11
N LYS A 182 -25.49 34.81 16.33
CA LYS A 182 -25.54 35.60 17.58
C LYS A 182 -24.26 36.42 17.78
N ASP A 183 -23.10 35.87 17.45
CA ASP A 183 -21.81 36.59 17.54
C ASP A 183 -21.65 37.65 16.43
N LEU A 184 -22.35 37.49 15.30
CA LEU A 184 -22.23 38.32 14.09
C LEU A 184 -23.38 39.30 13.85
N LYS A 185 -24.23 39.54 14.85
CA LYS A 185 -25.49 40.31 14.78
C LYS A 185 -25.45 41.65 14.02
N ASN A 186 -24.29 42.30 13.89
CA ASN A 186 -24.15 43.64 13.29
C ASN A 186 -23.53 43.62 11.87
N ARG A 187 -23.48 42.47 11.18
CA ARG A 187 -22.89 42.34 9.84
C ARG A 187 -23.89 41.79 8.83
N ASN A 188 -23.77 42.21 7.58
CA ASN A 188 -24.53 41.64 6.48
C ASN A 188 -23.90 40.30 6.08
N VAL A 189 -24.36 39.22 6.72
CA VAL A 189 -23.82 37.87 6.55
C VAL A 189 -24.85 36.92 5.98
N LYS A 190 -24.41 36.07 5.05
CA LYS A 190 -25.21 34.97 4.49
C LYS A 190 -24.59 33.65 4.91
N THR A 191 -25.42 32.74 5.38
CA THR A 191 -25.03 31.38 5.76
C THR A 191 -25.43 30.40 4.67
N GLU A 192 -24.62 29.36 4.48
CA GLU A 192 -24.92 28.22 3.62
C GLU A 192 -24.65 26.94 4.43
N LEU A 193 -25.73 26.24 4.75
CA LEU A 193 -25.72 24.91 5.38
C LEU A 193 -25.97 23.87 4.30
N GLY A 194 -25.12 22.84 4.22
CA GLY A 194 -25.29 21.80 3.21
C GLY A 194 -24.57 20.51 3.54
N GLU A 195 -24.94 19.44 2.85
CA GLU A 195 -24.12 18.22 2.82
C GLU A 195 -22.82 18.53 2.09
N VAL A 196 -21.69 18.06 2.63
CA VAL A 196 -20.40 18.15 1.94
C VAL A 196 -20.50 17.26 0.70
N LYS A 197 -20.95 17.84 -0.42
CA LYS A 197 -20.71 17.31 -1.76
C LYS A 197 -19.22 17.42 -2.01
N ARG A 198 -18.46 16.45 -1.49
CA ARG A 198 -17.15 16.16 -2.06
C ARG A 198 -17.48 15.63 -3.43
N GLU A 199 -17.24 16.40 -4.49
CA GLU A 199 -17.21 15.74 -5.77
C GLU A 199 -16.14 14.65 -5.69
N SER A 200 -16.38 13.55 -6.40
CA SER A 200 -15.42 12.46 -6.44
C SER A 200 -14.06 13.04 -6.81
N GLU A 201 -12.96 12.51 -6.26
CA GLU A 201 -11.63 12.95 -6.72
C GLU A 201 -11.58 12.78 -8.26
N GLN A 202 -12.29 11.78 -8.81
CA GLN A 202 -12.51 11.55 -10.24
C GLN A 202 -13.16 12.72 -11.01
N SER A 203 -14.07 13.50 -10.42
CA SER A 203 -14.71 14.68 -11.04
C SER A 203 -13.71 15.82 -11.22
N PHE A 204 -12.75 15.92 -10.28
CA PHE A 204 -11.64 16.86 -10.35
C PHE A 204 -10.42 16.30 -11.13
N VAL A 205 -10.41 14.99 -11.42
CA VAL A 205 -9.38 14.28 -12.22
C VAL A 205 -9.54 14.51 -13.73
N GLY A 206 -10.71 14.98 -14.19
CA GLY A 206 -10.97 15.33 -15.59
C GLY A 206 -10.11 16.49 -16.10
N ALA A 207 -9.65 17.37 -15.22
CA ALA A 207 -8.66 18.41 -15.49
C ALA A 207 -7.30 18.00 -14.92
N SER A 208 -6.78 16.83 -15.29
CA SER A 208 -5.48 16.41 -14.77
C SER A 208 -4.37 17.38 -15.20
N ASP A 209 -3.47 17.71 -14.27
CA ASP A 209 -2.24 18.49 -14.50
C ASP A 209 -1.44 17.97 -15.72
N VAL A 210 -1.58 16.68 -16.04
CA VAL A 210 -0.96 15.98 -17.17
C VAL A 210 -1.68 16.22 -18.51
N ASN A 211 -3.01 16.22 -18.54
CA ASN A 211 -3.79 16.62 -19.73
C ASN A 211 -3.67 18.12 -19.97
N LEU A 212 -3.62 18.92 -18.91
CA LEU A 212 -3.32 20.34 -18.95
C LEU A 212 -1.91 20.60 -19.48
N GLN A 213 -0.91 19.78 -19.12
CA GLN A 213 0.45 19.87 -19.66
C GLN A 213 0.55 19.39 -21.11
N ARG A 214 -0.15 18.32 -21.54
CA ARG A 214 -0.23 17.97 -22.97
C ARG A 214 -0.98 19.03 -23.77
N LEU A 215 -2.04 19.63 -23.20
CA LEU A 215 -2.69 20.82 -23.76
C LEU A 215 -1.72 22.01 -23.79
N LEU A 216 -0.88 22.18 -22.78
CA LEU A 216 0.15 23.23 -22.70
C LEU A 216 1.22 23.00 -23.77
N ASP A 217 1.74 21.79 -23.92
CA ASP A 217 2.77 21.42 -24.89
C ASP A 217 2.20 21.45 -26.31
N ASN A 218 0.95 21.03 -26.51
CA ASN A 218 0.24 21.14 -27.80
C ASN A 218 -0.12 22.60 -28.12
N ALA A 219 -0.50 23.40 -27.13
CA ALA A 219 -0.76 24.83 -27.30
C ALA A 219 0.55 25.59 -27.56
N ILE A 220 1.63 25.33 -26.82
CA ILE A 220 2.95 25.93 -27.00
C ILE A 220 3.55 25.51 -28.34
N SER A 221 3.41 24.26 -28.77
CA SER A 221 3.90 23.82 -30.09
C SER A 221 3.07 24.38 -31.24
N ARG A 222 1.74 24.49 -31.10
CA ARG A 222 0.88 25.19 -32.08
C ARG A 222 1.16 26.70 -32.12
N VAL A 223 1.44 27.31 -30.97
CA VAL A 223 1.79 28.74 -30.85
C VAL A 223 3.20 29.02 -31.39
N ARG A 224 4.17 28.11 -31.21
CA ARG A 224 5.50 28.23 -31.81
C ARG A 224 5.48 28.12 -33.35
N ASN A 225 4.47 27.47 -33.90
CA ASN A 225 4.24 27.35 -35.33
C ASN A 225 3.34 28.47 -35.90
N ALA A 226 2.67 29.25 -35.06
CA ALA A 226 1.85 30.39 -35.45
C ALA A 226 2.68 31.68 -35.38
N LYS A 227 2.81 32.40 -36.49
CA LYS A 227 3.73 33.56 -36.62
C LYS A 227 3.34 34.81 -35.81
N ASP A 228 2.15 34.86 -35.18
CA ASP A 228 1.63 36.06 -34.52
C ASP A 228 1.13 35.81 -33.08
N VAL A 229 2.03 35.52 -32.13
CA VAL A 229 1.67 35.53 -30.70
C VAL A 229 2.70 36.30 -29.89
N SER A 230 2.25 37.32 -29.15
CA SER A 230 3.12 38.15 -28.32
C SER A 230 3.67 37.36 -27.11
N PRO A 231 4.93 37.58 -26.71
CA PRO A 231 5.54 36.92 -25.53
C PRO A 231 4.74 37.14 -24.23
N GLU A 232 4.00 38.24 -24.13
CA GLU A 232 3.15 38.56 -22.98
C GLU A 232 1.94 37.61 -22.86
N MET A 233 1.36 37.17 -23.98
CA MET A 233 0.22 36.24 -23.99
C MET A 233 0.63 34.85 -23.52
N LEU A 234 1.80 34.36 -23.94
CA LEU A 234 2.40 33.12 -23.45
C LEU A 234 2.69 33.16 -21.95
N THR A 235 3.21 34.30 -21.47
CA THR A 235 3.52 34.52 -20.05
C THR A 235 2.25 34.58 -19.20
N ASN A 236 1.18 35.19 -19.71
CA ASN A 236 -0.12 35.27 -19.06
C ASN A 236 -0.82 33.91 -19.01
N ILE A 237 -0.80 33.13 -20.10
CA ILE A 237 -1.34 31.76 -20.13
C ILE A 237 -0.60 30.86 -19.13
N LYS A 238 0.74 30.87 -19.15
CA LYS A 238 1.57 30.13 -18.17
C LYS A 238 1.26 30.55 -16.74
N SER A 239 1.17 31.86 -16.45
CA SER A 239 0.93 32.37 -15.09
C SER A 239 -0.49 32.08 -14.58
N SER A 240 -1.50 32.14 -15.44
CA SER A 240 -2.89 31.81 -15.10
C SER A 240 -3.04 30.30 -14.87
N LEU A 241 -2.31 29.47 -15.59
CA LEU A 241 -2.27 28.02 -15.39
C LEU A 241 -1.51 27.64 -14.11
N VAL A 242 -0.35 28.24 -13.83
CA VAL A 242 0.36 28.08 -12.54
C VAL A 242 -0.52 28.56 -11.38
N THR A 243 -1.29 29.63 -11.58
CA THR A 243 -2.26 30.11 -10.59
C THR A 243 -3.42 29.14 -10.40
N ALA A 244 -3.96 28.56 -11.48
CA ALA A 244 -5.01 27.55 -11.43
C ALA A 244 -4.52 26.29 -10.71
N ILE A 245 -3.33 25.78 -11.06
CA ILE A 245 -2.67 24.64 -10.40
C ILE A 245 -2.39 24.95 -8.93
N SER A 246 -1.86 26.15 -8.61
CA SER A 246 -1.61 26.57 -7.22
C SER A 246 -2.89 26.71 -6.40
N ASN A 247 -3.97 27.24 -6.99
CA ASN A 247 -5.27 27.38 -6.32
C ASN A 247 -5.97 26.02 -6.15
N GLU A 248 -5.83 25.12 -7.12
CA GLU A 248 -6.31 23.74 -7.07
C GLU A 248 -5.53 22.93 -6.01
N LEU A 249 -4.21 23.08 -5.94
CA LEU A 249 -3.37 22.52 -4.86
C LEU A 249 -3.74 23.10 -3.48
N LYS A 250 -4.12 24.39 -3.40
CA LYS A 250 -4.61 25.05 -2.17
C LYS A 250 -6.01 24.59 -1.74
N ALA A 251 -6.82 24.10 -2.67
CA ALA A 251 -8.15 23.54 -2.37
C ALA A 251 -8.09 22.13 -1.73
N ARG A 252 -6.94 21.45 -1.81
CA ARG A 252 -6.73 20.05 -1.37
C ARG A 252 -6.20 19.95 0.07
N GLY A 253 -6.77 19.03 0.85
CA GLY A 253 -6.14 18.48 2.08
C GLY A 253 -5.63 19.52 3.09
N PHE A 254 -4.35 19.44 3.47
CA PHE A 254 -3.71 20.36 4.42
C PHE A 254 -3.63 21.80 3.91
N ALA A 255 -3.64 22.01 2.60
CA ALA A 255 -3.53 23.35 2.01
C ALA A 255 -4.75 24.24 2.29
N GLN A 256 -5.87 23.66 2.73
CA GLN A 256 -7.06 24.40 3.21
C GLN A 256 -6.78 25.21 4.48
N HIS A 257 -5.72 24.88 5.23
CA HIS A 257 -5.24 25.70 6.33
C HIS A 257 -4.67 27.05 5.86
N ALA A 258 -4.49 27.24 4.54
CA ALA A 258 -4.00 28.47 3.93
C ALA A 258 -5.05 29.51 3.53
N ILE A 259 -6.33 29.19 3.71
CA ILE A 259 -7.44 30.11 3.42
C ILE A 259 -7.57 31.11 4.58
N ARG A 260 -7.41 32.41 4.30
CA ARG A 260 -7.57 33.51 5.29
C ARG A 260 -8.97 33.47 5.93
N ARG A 261 -9.02 33.57 7.26
CA ARG A 261 -10.25 33.64 8.06
C ARG A 261 -10.22 34.86 8.98
N GLN A 262 -11.38 35.46 9.25
CA GLN A 262 -11.46 36.64 10.12
C GLN A 262 -11.06 36.28 11.55
N TRP A 263 -10.16 37.07 12.14
CA TRP A 263 -9.54 36.83 13.46
C TRP A 263 -10.52 36.71 14.63
N ARG A 264 -11.71 37.32 14.54
CA ARG A 264 -12.76 37.28 15.58
C ARG A 264 -13.68 36.06 15.50
N LEU A 265 -13.70 35.32 14.40
CA LEU A 265 -14.62 34.19 14.17
C LEU A 265 -14.01 32.83 14.47
N ILE A 266 -12.86 32.81 15.14
CA ILE A 266 -12.07 31.60 15.29
C ILE A 266 -12.28 31.00 16.69
N LYS A 267 -13.42 30.34 16.94
CA LYS A 267 -13.71 29.56 18.17
C LYS A 267 -13.20 28.10 18.11
N GLY A 268 -12.97 27.48 19.28
CA GLY A 268 -12.64 26.04 19.41
C GLY A 268 -11.14 25.69 19.50
N TYR A 269 -10.46 26.13 20.57
CA TYR A 269 -9.09 25.67 20.89
C TYR A 269 -9.15 24.31 21.57
N GLU A 270 -8.46 23.31 21.02
CA GLU A 270 -8.15 22.10 21.79
C GLU A 270 -6.86 22.36 22.58
N THR A 271 -7.04 22.76 23.84
CA THR A 271 -5.94 23.03 24.78
C THR A 271 -5.32 21.74 25.34
N ALA A 272 -6.00 20.61 25.17
CA ALA A 272 -5.53 19.30 25.59
C ALA A 272 -4.74 18.58 24.49
N GLY A 273 -3.61 17.96 24.84
CA GLY A 273 -2.85 17.14 23.88
C GLY A 273 -2.14 17.93 22.78
N LEU A 274 -1.63 19.12 23.12
CA LEU A 274 -0.91 20.05 22.24
C LEU A 274 0.13 19.36 21.33
N GLN A 275 0.88 18.40 21.87
CA GLN A 275 1.87 17.62 21.14
C GLN A 275 1.26 16.84 19.96
N LYS A 276 0.08 16.25 20.13
CA LYS A 276 -0.64 15.55 19.06
C LYS A 276 -1.06 16.53 17.97
N VAL A 277 -1.59 17.69 18.37
CA VAL A 277 -2.07 18.73 17.45
C VAL A 277 -0.91 19.28 16.60
N VAL A 278 0.23 19.57 17.23
CA VAL A 278 1.45 20.01 16.55
C VAL A 278 1.97 18.92 15.63
N ARG A 279 2.04 17.66 16.09
CA ARG A 279 2.48 16.54 15.25
C ARG A 279 1.58 16.37 14.03
N ASP A 280 0.26 16.30 14.21
CA ASP A 280 -0.68 16.08 13.11
C ASP A 280 -0.62 17.23 12.08
N TYR A 281 -0.35 18.46 12.54
CA TYR A 281 -0.11 19.60 11.64
C TYR A 281 1.21 19.50 10.89
N VAL A 282 2.32 19.20 11.58
CA VAL A 282 3.63 19.01 10.96
C VAL A 282 3.54 17.87 9.94
N THR A 283 2.92 16.74 10.29
CA THR A 283 2.69 15.60 9.38
C THR A 283 1.83 15.98 8.17
N GLY A 284 0.78 16.80 8.37
CA GLY A 284 -0.05 17.27 7.27
C GLY A 284 0.69 18.21 6.32
N PHE A 285 1.52 19.11 6.86
CA PHE A 285 2.36 20.01 6.08
C PHE A 285 3.45 19.26 5.32
N THR A 286 4.21 18.40 6.00
CA THR A 286 5.26 17.60 5.36
C THR A 286 4.67 16.73 4.26
N GLY A 287 3.54 16.07 4.49
CA GLY A 287 2.85 15.30 3.46
C GLY A 287 2.42 16.13 2.24
N MET A 288 1.99 17.39 2.44
CA MET A 288 1.69 18.31 1.33
C MET A 288 2.96 18.70 0.56
N SER A 289 4.01 19.11 1.28
CA SER A 289 5.27 19.55 0.68
C SER A 289 5.94 18.42 -0.12
N THR A 290 6.01 17.20 0.44
CA THR A 290 6.55 16.03 -0.25
C THR A 290 5.73 15.66 -1.50
N LYS A 291 4.40 15.77 -1.45
CA LYS A 291 3.56 15.55 -2.64
C LYS A 291 3.78 16.60 -3.73
N GLN A 292 4.04 17.85 -3.36
CA GLN A 292 4.36 18.91 -4.32
C GLN A 292 5.70 18.64 -5.02
N GLU A 293 6.72 18.28 -4.25
CA GLU A 293 8.03 17.91 -4.78
C GLU A 293 7.93 16.67 -5.69
N ALA A 294 7.34 15.59 -5.18
CA ALA A 294 7.14 14.36 -5.95
C ALA A 294 6.31 14.57 -7.23
N SER A 295 5.33 15.48 -7.20
CA SER A 295 4.54 15.77 -8.41
C SER A 295 5.42 16.25 -9.55
N ILE A 296 6.48 16.99 -9.26
CA ILE A 296 7.35 17.59 -10.27
C ILE A 296 8.31 16.56 -10.81
N ASP A 297 8.83 15.71 -9.93
CA ASP A 297 9.67 14.59 -10.36
C ASP A 297 8.87 13.63 -11.25
N PHE A 298 7.60 13.37 -10.92
CA PHE A 298 6.70 12.62 -11.82
C PHE A 298 6.49 13.33 -13.15
N LEU A 299 6.32 14.65 -13.17
CA LEU A 299 6.16 15.41 -14.42
C LEU A 299 7.43 15.33 -15.27
N ASP A 300 8.62 15.41 -14.68
CA ASP A 300 9.87 15.30 -15.41
C ASP A 300 10.12 13.89 -15.95
N LEU A 301 9.78 12.85 -15.17
CA LEU A 301 9.79 11.47 -15.63
C LEU A 301 8.82 11.25 -16.80
N LEU A 302 7.61 11.82 -16.73
CA LEU A 302 6.61 11.72 -17.78
C LEU A 302 7.05 12.42 -19.09
N LYS A 303 7.82 13.52 -19.00
CA LYS A 303 8.41 14.18 -20.18
C LYS A 303 9.45 13.31 -20.88
N GLY A 304 10.15 12.46 -20.14
CA GLY A 304 11.17 11.54 -20.66
C GLY A 304 10.61 10.35 -21.45
N ILE A 305 9.29 10.12 -21.41
CA ILE A 305 8.65 9.01 -22.13
C ILE A 305 8.45 9.39 -23.60
N ASP A 306 8.83 8.48 -24.51
CA ASP A 306 8.58 8.64 -25.94
C ASP A 306 7.07 8.87 -26.20
N ARG A 307 6.75 9.86 -27.03
CA ARG A 307 5.39 10.20 -27.47
C ARG A 307 4.67 9.03 -28.14
N LYS A 308 5.40 8.07 -28.71
CA LYS A 308 4.86 6.85 -29.32
C LYS A 308 4.48 5.78 -28.30
N ALA A 309 5.04 5.80 -27.09
CA ALA A 309 4.78 4.83 -26.05
C ALA A 309 3.52 5.19 -25.24
N THR A 310 2.37 5.26 -25.92
CA THR A 310 1.08 5.72 -25.36
C THR A 310 0.66 4.93 -24.12
N ASN A 311 0.83 3.61 -24.14
CA ASN A 311 0.46 2.73 -23.03
C ASN A 311 1.34 2.97 -21.79
N LEU A 312 2.66 3.11 -21.99
CA LEU A 312 3.62 3.38 -20.92
C LEU A 312 3.33 4.75 -20.26
N PHE A 313 3.01 5.75 -21.09
CA PHE A 313 2.62 7.07 -20.60
C PHE A 313 1.33 7.01 -19.78
N GLU A 314 0.29 6.33 -20.28
CA GLU A 314 -0.97 6.17 -19.58
C GLU A 314 -0.79 5.50 -18.21
N ASP A 315 0.02 4.44 -18.19
CA ASP A 315 0.33 3.68 -17.00
C ASP A 315 1.08 4.48 -15.95
N ILE A 316 2.18 5.14 -16.33
CA ILE A 316 2.97 5.97 -15.41
C ILE A 316 2.15 7.17 -14.94
N SER A 317 1.30 7.73 -15.81
CA SER A 317 0.37 8.80 -15.44
C SER A 317 -0.68 8.31 -14.44
N LYS A 318 -1.20 7.09 -14.59
CA LYS A 318 -2.12 6.47 -13.63
C LYS A 318 -1.43 6.23 -12.29
N TYR A 319 -0.20 5.72 -12.30
CA TYR A 319 0.60 5.50 -11.10
C TYR A 319 0.89 6.80 -10.36
N SER A 320 1.42 7.81 -11.06
CA SER A 320 1.69 9.15 -10.51
C SER A 320 0.44 9.76 -9.87
N ARG A 321 -0.71 9.67 -10.57
CA ARG A 321 -1.99 10.12 -10.01
C ARG A 321 -2.32 9.41 -8.71
N ASP A 322 -2.21 8.09 -8.64
CA ASP A 322 -2.56 7.34 -7.41
C ASP A 322 -1.60 7.63 -6.25
N MET A 323 -0.32 7.88 -6.53
CA MET A 323 0.67 8.28 -5.51
C MET A 323 0.38 9.66 -4.93
N LEU A 324 -0.06 10.60 -5.77
CA LEU A 324 -0.36 11.97 -5.37
C LEU A 324 -1.76 12.11 -4.73
N ARG A 325 -2.67 11.17 -5.03
CA ARG A 325 -4.07 11.15 -4.56
C ARG A 325 -4.17 11.17 -3.04
N ASN A 326 -5.17 11.90 -2.52
CA ASN A 326 -5.51 11.79 -1.10
C ASN A 326 -6.36 10.53 -0.85
N GLN A 327 -6.57 10.17 0.42
CA GLN A 327 -7.40 9.01 0.74
C GLN A 327 -8.89 9.38 0.70
N GLU A 328 -9.64 8.71 -0.18
CA GLU A 328 -11.08 8.86 -0.34
C GLU A 328 -11.88 8.06 0.71
N LEU A 329 -13.21 8.18 0.67
CA LEU A 329 -14.09 7.45 1.59
C LEU A 329 -13.90 5.93 1.46
N MET A 330 -13.83 5.42 0.23
CA MET A 330 -13.68 3.98 -0.03
C MET A 330 -12.30 3.45 0.40
N ASP A 331 -11.22 4.22 0.17
CA ASP A 331 -9.90 3.88 0.71
C ASP A 331 -9.92 3.77 2.23
N ARG A 332 -10.62 4.69 2.91
CA ARG A 332 -10.76 4.64 4.37
C ARG A 332 -11.54 3.41 4.82
N VAL A 333 -12.66 3.10 4.17
CA VAL A 333 -13.48 1.91 4.48
C VAL A 333 -12.67 0.63 4.29
N SER A 334 -11.93 0.51 3.19
CA SER A 334 -10.96 -0.58 2.98
C SER A 334 -9.92 -0.63 4.09
N GLY A 335 -9.29 0.50 4.44
CA GLY A 335 -8.38 0.59 5.58
C GLY A 335 -9.00 0.06 6.89
N GLN A 336 -10.26 0.40 7.17
CA GLN A 336 -10.97 -0.15 8.35
C GLN A 336 -11.13 -1.65 8.26
N ALA A 337 -11.62 -2.15 7.11
CA ALA A 337 -11.85 -3.57 6.88
C ALA A 337 -10.55 -4.37 7.04
N ARG A 338 -9.44 -3.88 6.47
CA ARG A 338 -8.10 -4.44 6.64
C ARG A 338 -7.63 -4.42 8.09
N SER A 339 -7.91 -3.35 8.84
CA SER A 339 -7.57 -3.27 10.27
C SER A 339 -8.36 -4.26 11.12
N VAL A 340 -9.66 -4.43 10.84
CA VAL A 340 -10.51 -5.41 11.53
C VAL A 340 -10.03 -6.82 11.21
N ALA A 341 -9.78 -7.10 9.93
CA ALA A 341 -9.17 -8.34 9.48
C ALA A 341 -7.83 -8.62 10.18
N PHE A 342 -6.96 -7.61 10.31
CA PHE A 342 -5.70 -7.73 11.05
C PHE A 342 -5.92 -8.17 12.50
N VAL A 343 -6.78 -7.46 13.24
CA VAL A 343 -7.11 -7.83 14.63
C VAL A 343 -7.71 -9.24 14.70
N TRP A 344 -8.58 -9.57 13.75
CA TRP A 344 -9.33 -10.83 13.76
C TRP A 344 -8.49 -12.06 13.44
N TYR A 345 -7.53 -11.94 12.52
CA TYR A 345 -6.70 -13.08 12.06
C TYR A 345 -5.31 -13.12 12.70
N LEU A 346 -4.68 -11.97 12.91
CA LEU A 346 -3.27 -11.89 13.34
C LEU A 346 -3.08 -11.37 14.76
N GLY A 347 -4.07 -10.67 15.32
CA GLY A 347 -3.95 -10.07 16.65
C GLY A 347 -3.64 -11.12 17.71
N ALA A 348 -2.58 -10.90 18.50
CA ALA A 348 -2.08 -11.81 19.54
C ALA A 348 -1.82 -13.27 19.11
N ASN A 349 -1.64 -13.53 17.81
CA ASN A 349 -1.26 -14.84 17.27
C ASN A 349 0.25 -14.90 17.02
N ILE A 350 0.92 -15.98 17.42
CA ILE A 350 2.37 -16.18 17.24
C ILE A 350 2.69 -16.72 15.84
N ARG A 351 1.76 -17.42 15.18
CA ARG A 351 1.98 -18.02 13.86
C ARG A 351 2.47 -17.03 12.78
N PRO A 352 1.91 -15.82 12.64
CA PRO A 352 2.41 -14.82 11.69
C PRO A 352 3.83 -14.34 12.00
N MET A 353 4.21 -14.34 13.28
CA MET A 353 5.57 -14.00 13.71
C MET A 353 6.58 -15.05 13.23
N LEU A 354 6.24 -16.35 13.39
CA LEU A 354 7.09 -17.44 12.90
C LEU A 354 7.30 -17.34 11.39
N LEU A 355 6.24 -17.06 10.64
CA LEU A 355 6.34 -16.81 9.20
C LEU A 355 7.27 -15.63 8.90
N GLN A 356 7.16 -14.53 9.64
CA GLN A 356 8.05 -13.39 9.45
C GLN A 356 9.52 -13.76 9.70
N VAL A 357 9.85 -14.55 10.73
CA VAL A 357 11.24 -14.99 10.97
C VAL A 357 11.81 -15.74 9.76
N THR A 358 10.99 -16.58 9.09
CA THR A 358 11.43 -17.30 7.89
C THR A 358 11.80 -16.37 6.73
N GLN A 359 11.30 -15.13 6.68
CA GLN A 359 11.60 -14.20 5.59
C GLN A 359 13.10 -13.88 5.50
N ASN A 360 13.82 -13.75 6.62
CA ASN A 360 15.27 -13.55 6.60
C ASN A 360 16.02 -14.68 5.88
N TYR A 361 15.50 -15.90 5.96
CA TYR A 361 16.08 -17.07 5.30
C TYR A 361 15.63 -17.19 3.86
N VAL A 362 14.35 -16.93 3.58
CA VAL A 362 13.77 -17.06 2.24
C VAL A 362 14.25 -15.94 1.32
N THR A 363 14.22 -14.68 1.76
CA THR A 363 14.62 -13.54 0.93
C THR A 363 15.94 -12.92 1.39
N GLY A 364 16.17 -12.74 2.69
CA GLY A 364 17.40 -12.11 3.19
C GLY A 364 18.67 -12.81 2.70
N MET A 365 18.98 -13.99 3.23
CA MET A 365 20.25 -14.67 2.96
C MET A 365 20.52 -14.95 1.46
N PRO A 366 19.56 -15.40 0.64
CA PRO A 366 19.79 -15.66 -0.78
C PRO A 366 20.13 -14.39 -1.56
N PHE A 367 19.45 -13.28 -1.30
CA PHE A 367 19.72 -12.02 -1.96
C PHE A 367 21.00 -11.34 -1.42
N LEU A 368 21.37 -11.56 -0.16
CA LEU A 368 22.70 -11.18 0.34
C LEU A 368 23.80 -11.92 -0.43
N LYS A 369 23.61 -13.23 -0.64
CA LYS A 369 24.54 -14.08 -1.38
C LYS A 369 24.65 -13.64 -2.84
N GLU A 370 23.53 -13.27 -3.47
CA GLU A 370 23.51 -12.65 -4.80
C GLU A 370 24.39 -11.39 -4.83
N GLN A 371 24.21 -10.52 -3.83
CA GLN A 371 24.95 -9.27 -3.74
C GLN A 371 26.45 -9.50 -3.51
N MET A 372 26.81 -10.43 -2.63
CA MET A 372 28.20 -10.84 -2.42
C MET A 372 28.84 -11.35 -3.72
N ARG A 373 28.11 -12.17 -4.52
CA ARG A 373 28.60 -12.62 -5.84
C ARG A 373 28.82 -11.44 -6.79
N LYS A 374 27.86 -10.51 -6.87
CA LYS A 374 27.96 -9.31 -7.70
C LYS A 374 29.16 -8.43 -7.31
N TRP A 375 29.47 -8.35 -6.02
CA TRP A 375 30.59 -7.59 -5.49
C TRP A 375 31.90 -8.37 -5.42
N GLY A 376 31.94 -9.62 -5.86
CA GLY A 376 33.14 -10.46 -5.79
C GLY A 376 33.57 -10.83 -4.36
N ILE A 377 32.71 -10.65 -3.36
CA ILE A 377 33.00 -10.94 -1.95
C ILE A 377 32.89 -12.45 -1.71
N ARG A 378 33.98 -13.06 -1.24
CA ARG A 378 34.01 -14.47 -0.83
C ARG A 378 33.59 -14.59 0.64
N GLY A 379 32.77 -15.59 0.96
CA GLY A 379 32.32 -15.84 2.33
C GLY A 379 30.96 -16.52 2.38
N SER A 380 30.47 -16.77 3.59
CA SER A 380 29.11 -17.28 3.81
C SER A 380 28.19 -16.13 4.17
N ALA A 381 27.20 -15.89 3.30
CA ALA A 381 26.13 -14.94 3.53
C ALA A 381 25.35 -15.28 4.81
N GLU A 382 25.15 -16.57 5.07
CA GLU A 382 24.46 -17.10 6.24
C GLU A 382 25.19 -16.70 7.53
N LYS A 383 26.52 -16.85 7.60
CA LYS A 383 27.30 -16.42 8.77
C LYS A 383 27.18 -14.93 9.05
N VAL A 384 27.28 -14.09 8.01
CA VAL A 384 27.15 -12.63 8.13
C VAL A 384 25.75 -12.26 8.62
N TYR A 385 24.73 -12.86 8.01
CA TYR A 385 23.33 -12.59 8.34
C TYR A 385 22.97 -13.09 9.74
N HIS A 386 23.41 -14.27 10.15
CA HIS A 386 23.19 -14.80 11.50
C HIS A 386 23.83 -13.94 12.58
N LYS A 387 25.06 -13.45 12.34
CA LYS A 387 25.70 -12.48 13.25
C LYS A 387 24.88 -11.19 13.34
N ALA A 388 24.40 -10.67 12.21
CA ALA A 388 23.52 -9.50 12.19
C ALA A 388 22.20 -9.74 12.94
N MET A 389 21.57 -10.91 12.78
CA MET A 389 20.37 -11.30 13.55
C MET A 389 20.66 -11.36 15.05
N TYR A 390 21.78 -11.94 15.45
CA TYR A 390 22.17 -12.03 16.86
C TYR A 390 22.36 -10.64 17.49
N ASP A 391 23.05 -9.74 16.80
CA ASP A 391 23.27 -8.35 17.23
C ASP A 391 21.96 -7.54 17.19
N ALA A 392 21.11 -7.78 16.20
CA ALA A 392 19.77 -7.22 16.11
C ALA A 392 18.88 -7.64 17.30
N ALA A 393 18.97 -8.89 17.76
CA ALA A 393 18.20 -9.36 18.92
C ALA A 393 18.64 -8.72 20.24
N ARG A 394 19.94 -8.38 20.36
CA ARG A 394 20.54 -7.82 21.58
C ARG A 394 20.53 -6.30 21.64
N SER A 395 20.32 -5.64 20.51
CA SER A 395 20.19 -4.18 20.43
C SER A 395 18.79 -3.76 20.88
N ARG A 396 18.72 -3.02 21.98
CA ARG A 396 17.51 -2.38 22.50
C ARG A 396 17.56 -0.88 22.21
N ILE A 397 16.44 -0.32 21.77
CA ILE A 397 16.33 1.11 21.52
C ILE A 397 15.60 1.75 22.70
N ASP A 398 16.24 2.73 23.31
CA ASP A 398 15.59 3.61 24.26
C ASP A 398 14.69 4.57 23.47
N ARG A 399 13.37 4.45 23.64
CA ARG A 399 12.40 5.25 22.89
C ARG A 399 12.39 6.72 23.29
N ALA A 400 12.94 7.07 24.45
CA ALA A 400 12.96 8.45 24.95
C ALA A 400 14.19 9.22 24.44
N THR A 401 15.35 8.57 24.38
CA THR A 401 16.60 9.19 23.95
C THR A 401 16.99 8.83 22.52
N GLY A 402 16.38 7.81 21.94
CA GLY A 402 16.77 7.24 20.65
C GLY A 402 18.07 6.42 20.71
N GLU A 403 18.67 6.28 21.90
CA GLU A 403 19.93 5.58 22.09
C GLU A 403 19.78 4.07 21.94
N ILE A 404 20.75 3.46 21.28
CA ILE A 404 20.81 2.01 21.10
C ILE A 404 21.73 1.41 22.15
N LYS A 405 21.13 0.69 23.11
CA LYS A 405 21.80 -0.04 24.19
C LYS A 405 22.03 -1.49 23.77
N GLY A 406 23.27 -1.97 23.88
CA GLY A 406 23.72 -3.29 23.45
C GLY A 406 25.19 -3.26 23.04
N SER A 407 26.00 -4.16 23.58
CA SER A 407 27.48 -4.09 23.55
C SER A 407 28.15 -4.50 22.24
N SER A 408 27.42 -5.03 21.25
CA SER A 408 28.02 -5.60 20.04
C SER A 408 27.97 -4.71 18.79
N LEU A 409 27.29 -3.56 18.84
CA LEU A 409 27.22 -2.62 17.71
C LEU A 409 28.23 -1.48 17.85
N ASN A 410 28.95 -1.20 16.76
CA ASN A 410 29.86 -0.06 16.69
C ASN A 410 29.10 1.28 16.52
N VAL A 411 29.82 2.41 16.59
CA VAL A 411 29.22 3.76 16.54
C VAL A 411 28.45 4.00 15.24
N TRP A 412 29.00 3.57 14.09
CA TRP A 412 28.38 3.73 12.78
C TRP A 412 27.15 2.84 12.58
N GLU A 413 27.20 1.62 13.08
CA GLU A 413 26.07 0.69 13.08
C GLU A 413 24.92 1.22 13.95
N LYS A 414 25.22 1.79 15.12
CA LYS A 414 24.22 2.43 15.97
C LYS A 414 23.57 3.62 15.26
N ARG A 415 24.38 4.48 14.62
CA ARG A 415 23.87 5.61 13.82
C ARG A 415 22.99 5.11 12.67
N MET A 416 23.43 4.10 11.93
CA MET A 416 22.68 3.51 10.82
C MET A 416 21.33 2.97 11.29
N VAL A 417 21.31 2.16 12.36
CA VAL A 417 20.05 1.59 12.88
C VAL A 417 19.11 2.71 13.36
N HIS A 418 19.63 3.71 14.07
CA HIS A 418 18.84 4.85 14.51
C HIS A 418 18.24 5.62 13.32
N GLU A 419 19.04 5.89 12.29
CA GLU A 419 18.61 6.62 11.09
C GLU A 419 17.63 5.82 10.24
N MET A 420 17.82 4.50 10.10
CA MET A 420 16.87 3.61 9.41
C MET A 420 15.51 3.57 10.11
N LEU A 421 15.49 3.60 11.44
CA LEU A 421 14.25 3.61 12.22
C LEU A 421 13.57 4.97 12.17
N SER A 422 14.32 6.06 12.33
CA SER A 422 13.75 7.42 12.30
C SER A 422 13.19 7.78 10.91
N LYS A 423 13.77 7.24 9.84
CA LYS A 423 13.26 7.35 8.46
C LYS A 423 12.13 6.36 8.14
N GLY A 424 11.75 5.46 9.04
CA GLY A 424 10.70 4.46 8.81
C GLY A 424 11.11 3.30 7.87
N ILE A 425 12.40 3.14 7.57
CA ILE A 425 12.94 2.10 6.66
C ILE A 425 12.95 0.74 7.36
N ALA A 426 13.40 0.71 8.61
CA ALA A 426 13.48 -0.49 9.44
C ALA A 426 12.35 -0.56 10.50
N GLU A 427 11.27 0.18 10.31
CA GLU A 427 10.09 0.19 11.18
C GLU A 427 9.04 -0.83 10.72
N ASP A 428 7.93 -0.96 11.47
CA ASP A 428 6.82 -1.87 11.19
C ASP A 428 5.89 -1.37 10.07
N GLN A 429 6.44 -1.25 8.86
CA GLN A 429 5.75 -0.68 7.70
C GLN A 429 4.40 -1.35 7.42
N TYR A 430 4.30 -2.67 7.55
CA TYR A 430 3.06 -3.39 7.25
C TYR A 430 1.93 -3.01 8.21
N VAL A 431 2.24 -2.99 9.51
CA VAL A 431 1.26 -2.59 10.54
C VAL A 431 0.90 -1.13 10.36
N GLN A 432 1.86 -0.25 10.08
CA GLN A 432 1.58 1.16 9.81
C GLN A 432 0.75 1.36 8.53
N GLU A 433 0.91 0.56 7.49
CA GLU A 433 0.09 0.63 6.29
C GLU A 433 -1.38 0.28 6.59
N ILE A 434 -1.61 -0.74 7.43
CA ILE A 434 -2.94 -1.19 7.83
C ILE A 434 -3.57 -0.21 8.84
N THR A 435 -2.79 0.32 9.78
CA THR A 435 -3.28 1.05 10.97
C THR A 435 -3.11 2.57 10.89
N GLY A 436 -2.09 3.06 10.19
CA GLY A 436 -1.78 4.49 10.03
C GLY A 436 -2.89 5.28 9.31
N GLN A 437 -3.77 4.59 8.60
CA GLN A 437 -4.92 5.16 7.91
C GLN A 437 -6.10 5.50 8.86
N MET A 438 -6.03 5.09 10.14
CA MET A 438 -7.22 4.91 10.99
C MET A 438 -7.32 5.78 12.23
N ARG A 439 -6.25 6.52 12.57
CA ARG A 439 -5.98 7.16 13.89
C ARG A 439 -7.03 8.16 14.43
N ASN A 440 -8.20 8.30 13.80
CA ASN A 440 -9.27 9.24 14.15
C ASN A 440 -10.72 8.69 14.04
N ARG A 441 -10.98 7.40 13.71
CA ARG A 441 -12.37 6.92 13.44
C ARG A 441 -12.98 5.98 14.48
N PHE A 442 -12.23 5.06 15.10
CA PHE A 442 -12.75 4.11 16.10
C PHE A 442 -12.45 4.48 17.57
N GLY A 443 -11.78 5.61 17.79
CA GLY A 443 -11.47 6.13 19.13
C GLY A 443 -10.19 5.54 19.73
N ARG A 444 -9.72 6.16 20.83
CA ARG A 444 -8.41 5.88 21.45
C ARG A 444 -8.30 4.47 22.02
N ALA A 445 -9.41 3.86 22.46
CA ALA A 445 -9.42 2.52 23.06
C ALA A 445 -9.13 1.43 22.00
N TYR A 446 -9.77 1.53 20.83
CA TYR A 446 -9.50 0.64 19.71
C TYR A 446 -8.04 0.78 19.22
N ASP A 447 -7.54 2.01 19.08
CA ASP A 447 -6.14 2.24 18.69
C ASP A 447 -5.14 1.60 19.67
N LYS A 448 -5.40 1.67 20.99
CA LYS A 448 -4.58 1.01 22.02
C LYS A 448 -4.65 -0.51 21.92
N ALA A 449 -5.84 -1.08 21.76
CA ALA A 449 -6.02 -2.51 21.59
C ALA A 449 -5.30 -3.00 20.33
N LEU A 450 -5.49 -2.31 19.20
CA LEU A 450 -4.82 -2.60 17.94
C LEU A 450 -3.30 -2.56 18.07
N TYR A 451 -2.75 -1.54 18.73
CA TYR A 451 -1.31 -1.44 19.02
C TYR A 451 -0.80 -2.62 19.85
N PHE A 452 -1.51 -2.99 20.91
CA PHE A 452 -1.14 -4.13 21.75
C PHE A 452 -1.16 -5.43 20.94
N MET A 453 -2.20 -5.64 20.13
CA MET A 453 -2.39 -6.83 19.32
C MET A 453 -1.38 -6.92 18.16
N SER A 454 -0.95 -5.79 17.60
CA SER A 454 0.05 -5.73 16.54
C SER A 454 1.48 -5.77 17.04
N TYR A 455 1.72 -5.42 18.31
CA TYR A 455 3.06 -5.25 18.87
C TYR A 455 4.01 -6.43 18.60
N PRO A 456 3.64 -7.71 18.82
CA PRO A 456 4.54 -8.82 18.56
C PRO A 456 4.93 -8.93 17.07
N PHE A 457 3.98 -8.69 16.17
CA PHE A 457 4.21 -8.67 14.73
C PHE A 457 5.14 -7.51 14.33
N SER A 458 4.88 -6.31 14.86
CA SER A 458 5.72 -5.12 14.64
C SER A 458 7.16 -5.35 15.09
N GLN A 459 7.37 -5.99 16.25
CA GLN A 459 8.71 -6.30 16.74
C GLN A 459 9.48 -7.26 15.83
N MET A 460 8.79 -8.25 15.24
CA MET A 460 9.43 -9.17 14.29
C MET A 460 9.77 -8.49 12.97
N GLU A 461 8.91 -7.61 12.46
CA GLU A 461 9.22 -6.85 11.24
C GLU A 461 10.43 -5.95 11.46
N ILE A 462 10.46 -5.20 12.57
CA ILE A 462 11.61 -4.38 12.97
C ILE A 462 12.87 -5.24 13.11
N PHE A 463 12.77 -6.39 13.77
CA PHE A 463 13.89 -7.31 13.94
C PHE A 463 14.46 -7.78 12.60
N ASN A 464 13.59 -8.20 11.68
CA ASN A 464 13.98 -8.68 10.35
C ASN A 464 14.64 -7.58 9.52
N ARG A 465 13.97 -6.42 9.38
CA ARG A 465 14.50 -5.28 8.63
C ARG A 465 15.82 -4.77 9.22
N LYS A 466 15.93 -4.71 10.54
CA LYS A 466 17.18 -4.36 11.24
C LYS A 466 18.29 -5.37 10.98
N SER A 467 17.97 -6.67 10.98
CA SER A 467 18.94 -7.74 10.68
C SER A 467 19.45 -7.64 9.25
N ALA A 468 18.56 -7.42 8.27
CA ALA A 468 18.92 -7.19 6.88
C ALA A 468 19.81 -5.94 6.71
N ALA A 469 19.42 -4.83 7.34
CA ALA A 469 20.16 -3.57 7.29
C ALA A 469 21.58 -3.75 7.85
N LEU A 470 21.72 -4.40 9.02
CA LEU A 470 23.02 -4.65 9.64
C LEU A 470 23.88 -5.59 8.78
N ALA A 471 23.31 -6.66 8.23
CA ALA A 471 24.06 -7.60 7.40
C ALA A 471 24.62 -6.91 6.15
N MET A 472 23.78 -6.14 5.46
CA MET A 472 24.20 -5.43 4.25
C MET A 472 25.13 -4.27 4.56
N PHE A 473 24.86 -3.47 5.59
CA PHE A 473 25.70 -2.35 5.98
C PHE A 473 27.13 -2.79 6.30
N ARG A 474 27.30 -3.94 6.96
CA ARG A 474 28.63 -4.51 7.23
C ARG A 474 29.39 -4.85 5.95
N LEU A 475 28.73 -5.53 5.02
CA LEU A 475 29.33 -5.86 3.72
C LEU A 475 29.63 -4.61 2.89
N ALA A 476 28.70 -3.66 2.87
CA ALA A 476 28.86 -2.40 2.14
C ALA A 476 29.98 -1.56 2.74
N TRP A 477 30.07 -1.51 4.07
CA TRP A 477 31.16 -0.83 4.77
C TRP A 477 32.50 -1.38 4.33
N ASP A 478 32.68 -2.70 4.35
CA ASP A 478 33.93 -3.34 3.89
C ASP A 478 34.18 -3.14 2.39
N LYS A 479 33.13 -3.16 1.57
CA LYS A 479 33.20 -2.92 0.12
C LYS A 479 33.66 -1.50 -0.22
N HIS A 480 33.22 -0.49 0.53
CA HIS A 480 33.56 0.92 0.35
C HIS A 480 34.78 1.33 1.20
N ALA A 481 35.68 0.40 1.52
CA ALA A 481 36.88 0.68 2.30
C ALA A 481 37.88 1.62 1.61
N ASP A 482 37.76 1.78 0.29
CA ASP A 482 38.51 2.74 -0.53
C ASP A 482 38.14 4.20 -0.23
N ILE A 483 36.91 4.45 0.24
CA ILE A 483 36.46 5.78 0.64
C ILE A 483 37.09 6.15 1.98
N LYS A 484 38.14 6.98 1.94
CA LYS A 484 38.89 7.43 3.14
C LYS A 484 38.06 8.27 4.11
N ASN A 485 37.08 9.03 3.62
CA ASN A 485 36.18 9.80 4.46
C ASN A 485 35.09 8.90 5.05
N ASN A 486 35.09 8.75 6.38
CA ASN A 486 34.11 7.92 7.08
C ASN A 486 32.66 8.38 6.87
N GLU A 487 32.39 9.69 6.69
CA GLU A 487 31.03 10.17 6.44
C GLU A 487 30.51 9.79 5.06
N ASP A 488 31.36 9.85 4.03
CA ASP A 488 30.96 9.48 2.67
C ASP A 488 30.86 7.97 2.53
N ARG A 489 31.76 7.22 3.19
CA ARG A 489 31.68 5.76 3.33
C ARG A 489 30.38 5.35 4.03
N TYR A 490 30.02 6.05 5.11
CA TYR A 490 28.75 5.84 5.81
C TYR A 490 27.55 6.06 4.90
N LYS A 491 27.49 7.18 4.16
CA LYS A 491 26.37 7.47 3.24
C LYS A 491 26.22 6.39 2.17
N ALA A 492 27.33 5.97 1.54
CA ALA A 492 27.30 4.93 0.52
C ALA A 492 26.85 3.57 1.09
N SER A 493 27.38 3.19 2.26
CA SER A 493 27.00 1.94 2.94
C SER A 493 25.56 1.95 3.45
N PHE A 494 25.08 3.11 3.89
CA PHE A 494 23.69 3.31 4.31
C PHE A 494 22.72 3.15 3.15
N GLU A 495 23.05 3.72 1.98
CA GLU A 495 22.21 3.63 0.79
C GLU A 495 22.08 2.18 0.29
N ASP A 496 23.20 1.45 0.22
CA ASP A 496 23.22 0.03 -0.12
C ASP A 496 22.37 -0.80 0.88
N ALA A 497 22.49 -0.50 2.18
CA ALA A 497 21.68 -1.16 3.20
C ALA A 497 20.18 -0.84 3.06
N LYS A 498 19.82 0.40 2.71
CA LYS A 498 18.43 0.83 2.48
C LYS A 498 17.83 0.08 1.29
N GLU A 499 18.52 0.09 0.16
CA GLU A 499 18.07 -0.59 -1.05
C GLU A 499 17.89 -2.09 -0.79
N TYR A 500 18.83 -2.69 -0.08
CA TYR A 500 18.76 -4.09 0.28
C TYR A 500 17.55 -4.43 1.17
N VAL A 501 17.26 -3.63 2.20
CA VAL A 501 16.06 -3.82 3.04
C VAL A 501 14.79 -3.76 2.19
N TYR A 502 14.68 -2.80 1.27
CA TYR A 502 13.52 -2.71 0.37
C TYR A 502 13.45 -3.88 -0.61
N LYS A 503 14.58 -4.43 -1.03
CA LYS A 503 14.63 -5.61 -1.90
C LYS A 503 14.19 -6.88 -1.17
N THR A 504 14.59 -7.08 0.09
CA THR A 504 14.35 -8.36 0.80
C THR A 504 13.10 -8.38 1.68
N HIS A 505 12.73 -7.24 2.29
CA HIS A 505 11.55 -7.13 3.16
C HIS A 505 10.39 -6.35 2.54
N TYR A 506 10.59 -5.84 1.33
CA TYR A 506 9.60 -5.11 0.54
C TYR A 506 9.16 -3.79 1.18
N PHE A 507 8.88 -2.82 0.33
CA PHE A 507 8.21 -1.60 0.76
C PHE A 507 6.70 -1.89 0.85
N TYR A 508 6.12 -1.71 2.03
CA TYR A 508 4.67 -1.82 2.23
C TYR A 508 4.04 -0.45 2.14
N GLY A 509 3.25 -0.24 1.09
CA GLY A 509 2.68 1.05 0.78
C GLY A 509 1.89 1.00 -0.52
N LYS A 510 1.29 2.14 -0.89
CA LYS A 510 0.57 2.28 -2.16
C LYS A 510 1.50 2.08 -3.37
N GLU A 511 2.76 2.41 -3.17
CA GLU A 511 3.87 2.46 -4.12
C GLU A 511 4.16 1.10 -4.74
N ASN A 512 3.87 0.02 -4.02
CA ASN A 512 4.19 -1.36 -4.39
C ASN A 512 2.92 -2.23 -4.57
N LEU A 513 1.76 -1.60 -4.79
CA LEU A 513 0.53 -2.31 -5.09
C LEU A 513 0.49 -2.72 -6.58
N PRO A 514 -0.04 -3.92 -6.91
CA PRO A 514 -0.28 -4.28 -8.29
C PRO A 514 -1.33 -3.35 -8.90
N ARG A 515 -1.30 -3.20 -10.23
CA ARG A 515 -2.14 -2.22 -10.93
C ARG A 515 -3.65 -2.39 -10.72
N ILE A 516 -4.09 -3.62 -10.51
CA ILE A 516 -5.48 -3.94 -10.18
C ILE A 516 -5.91 -3.39 -8.81
N ALA A 517 -4.96 -3.13 -7.91
CA ALA A 517 -5.16 -2.60 -6.56
C ALA A 517 -4.64 -1.15 -6.39
N SER A 518 -3.95 -0.61 -7.40
CA SER A 518 -3.60 0.80 -7.53
C SER A 518 -4.79 1.57 -8.10
N GLY A 519 -5.28 2.57 -7.38
CA GLY A 519 -6.48 3.32 -7.75
C GLY A 519 -7.40 3.67 -6.59
N GLY A 520 -8.44 4.43 -6.91
CA GLY A 520 -9.48 4.89 -5.97
C GLY A 520 -10.88 4.39 -6.26
N ASP A 521 -11.08 3.70 -7.38
CA ASP A 521 -12.34 3.08 -7.75
C ASP A 521 -12.67 1.86 -6.87
N ILE A 522 -13.95 1.48 -6.83
CA ILE A 522 -14.45 0.41 -5.95
C ILE A 522 -13.75 -0.92 -6.26
N ALA A 523 -13.47 -1.22 -7.53
CA ALA A 523 -12.81 -2.47 -7.91
C ALA A 523 -11.35 -2.50 -7.41
N SER A 524 -10.59 -1.42 -7.58
CA SER A 524 -9.21 -1.37 -7.08
C SER A 524 -9.11 -1.36 -5.56
N VAL A 525 -10.04 -0.67 -4.87
CA VAL A 525 -10.16 -0.72 -3.41
C VAL A 525 -10.53 -2.12 -2.93
N GLY A 526 -11.43 -2.80 -3.64
CA GLY A 526 -11.79 -4.20 -3.40
C GLY A 526 -10.59 -5.13 -3.55
N ALA A 527 -9.86 -5.02 -4.66
CA ALA A 527 -8.64 -5.79 -4.92
C ALA A 527 -7.55 -5.55 -3.86
N ARG A 528 -7.33 -4.29 -3.45
CA ARG A 528 -6.40 -3.95 -2.36
C ARG A 528 -6.80 -4.61 -1.04
N THR A 529 -8.10 -4.65 -0.76
CA THR A 529 -8.63 -5.33 0.43
C THR A 529 -8.44 -6.84 0.32
N ALA A 530 -8.66 -7.42 -0.85
CA ALA A 530 -8.47 -8.86 -1.09
C ALA A 530 -6.98 -9.28 -0.98
N LEU A 531 -6.05 -8.40 -1.37
CA LEU A 531 -4.60 -8.62 -1.25
C LEU A 531 -4.05 -8.51 0.18
N THR A 532 -4.90 -8.18 1.17
CA THR A 532 -4.48 -8.16 2.58
C THR A 532 -3.90 -9.53 2.98
N PHE A 533 -2.75 -9.52 3.66
CA PHE A 533 -1.89 -10.68 3.97
C PHE A 533 -1.20 -11.38 2.78
N ARG A 534 -1.50 -10.99 1.53
CA ARG A 534 -0.88 -11.56 0.32
C ARG A 534 0.23 -10.69 -0.28
N SER A 535 0.50 -9.51 0.29
CA SER A 535 1.53 -8.59 -0.21
C SER A 535 2.93 -9.22 -0.23
N PHE A 536 3.32 -9.97 0.81
CA PHE A 536 4.60 -10.70 0.81
C PHE A 536 4.66 -11.72 -0.32
N THR A 537 3.64 -12.57 -0.46
CA THR A 537 3.54 -13.59 -1.51
C THR A 537 3.67 -12.99 -2.90
N HIS A 538 2.96 -11.88 -3.16
CA HIS A 538 3.01 -11.19 -4.43
C HIS A 538 4.42 -10.66 -4.75
N ASN A 539 5.02 -9.92 -3.81
CA ASN A 539 6.33 -9.32 -3.99
C ASN A 539 7.45 -10.37 -4.06
N TYR A 540 7.30 -11.47 -3.34
CA TYR A 540 8.19 -12.61 -3.40
C TYR A 540 8.20 -13.26 -4.78
N LEU A 541 7.03 -13.59 -5.33
CA LEU A 541 6.94 -14.13 -6.69
C LEU A 541 7.53 -13.16 -7.71
N LEU A 542 7.23 -11.87 -7.60
CA LEU A 542 7.79 -10.85 -8.48
C LEU A 542 9.32 -10.78 -8.37
N SER A 543 9.87 -10.90 -7.16
CA SER A 543 11.31 -10.93 -6.92
C SER A 543 11.97 -12.18 -7.51
N LEU A 544 11.30 -13.34 -7.44
CA LEU A 544 11.79 -14.55 -8.09
C LEU A 544 11.82 -14.42 -9.60
N VAL A 545 10.75 -13.89 -10.21
CA VAL A 545 10.66 -13.68 -11.66
C VAL A 545 11.70 -12.66 -12.14
N ASN A 546 11.94 -11.60 -11.36
CA ASN A 546 12.90 -10.56 -11.70
C ASN A 546 14.34 -10.91 -11.33
N SER A 547 14.55 -11.88 -10.43
CA SER A 547 15.86 -12.38 -10.05
C SER A 547 16.42 -13.22 -11.19
N GLY A 548 17.09 -12.58 -12.16
CA GLY A 548 17.78 -13.27 -13.26
C GLY A 548 18.90 -14.25 -12.82
N ASP A 549 19.14 -14.43 -11.52
CA ASP A 549 20.07 -15.39 -10.94
C ASP A 549 19.34 -16.64 -10.42
N TRP A 550 19.41 -17.73 -11.19
CA TRP A 550 18.79 -19.00 -10.82
C TRP A 550 19.30 -19.54 -9.48
N LYS A 551 20.55 -19.25 -9.11
CA LYS A 551 21.12 -19.74 -7.84
C LYS A 551 20.40 -19.09 -6.67
N THR A 552 20.08 -17.80 -6.75
CA THR A 552 19.29 -17.09 -5.72
C THR A 552 17.92 -17.72 -5.58
N ILE A 553 17.22 -17.93 -6.71
CA ILE A 553 15.91 -18.58 -6.75
C ILE A 553 15.97 -19.96 -6.10
N ALA A 554 16.94 -20.80 -6.49
CA ALA A 554 17.10 -22.15 -5.96
C ALA A 554 17.36 -22.15 -4.45
N HIS A 555 18.21 -21.25 -3.94
CA HIS A 555 18.47 -21.14 -2.49
C HIS A 555 17.23 -20.67 -1.73
N SER A 556 16.49 -19.71 -2.27
CA SER A 556 15.24 -19.21 -1.70
C SER A 556 14.19 -20.32 -1.59
N ILE A 557 13.97 -21.06 -2.68
CA ILE A 557 13.06 -22.22 -2.72
C ILE A 557 13.55 -23.32 -1.76
N ALA A 558 14.86 -23.57 -1.67
CA ALA A 558 15.43 -24.53 -0.73
C ALA A 558 15.11 -24.16 0.73
N TYR A 559 15.19 -22.88 1.11
CA TYR A 559 14.76 -22.45 2.44
C TYR A 559 13.26 -22.64 2.68
N ILE A 560 12.41 -22.40 1.67
CA ILE A 560 10.99 -22.75 1.77
C ILE A 560 10.81 -24.25 1.99
N ALA A 561 11.53 -25.10 1.25
CA ALA A 561 11.46 -26.55 1.45
C ALA A 561 11.93 -26.97 2.85
N VAL A 562 12.98 -26.35 3.38
CA VAL A 562 13.48 -26.63 4.75
C VAL A 562 12.44 -26.25 5.81
N PHE A 563 11.78 -25.10 5.69
CA PHE A 563 10.84 -24.64 6.73
C PHE A 563 9.39 -25.09 6.54
N GLY A 564 8.96 -25.35 5.31
CA GLY A 564 7.58 -25.70 4.97
C GLY A 564 7.41 -27.07 4.34
N GLY A 565 8.49 -27.79 4.04
CA GLY A 565 8.44 -29.09 3.36
C GLY A 565 7.90 -28.99 1.94
N LEU A 566 7.55 -30.14 1.36
CA LEU A 566 6.94 -30.26 0.03
C LEU A 566 5.66 -29.43 -0.08
N LEU A 567 4.84 -29.39 0.98
CA LEU A 567 3.57 -28.67 0.97
C LEU A 567 3.71 -27.16 1.18
N GLY A 568 4.89 -26.69 1.62
CA GLY A 568 5.20 -25.27 1.73
C GLY A 568 5.71 -24.66 0.42
N LEU A 569 6.09 -25.48 -0.56
CA LEU A 569 6.58 -25.02 -1.86
C LEU A 569 5.49 -24.27 -2.64
N PRO A 570 5.84 -23.22 -3.40
CA PRO A 570 4.89 -22.51 -4.24
C PRO A 570 4.16 -23.44 -5.20
N PHE A 571 2.82 -23.35 -5.24
CA PHE A 571 1.92 -24.04 -6.17
C PHE A 571 1.86 -25.57 -6.07
N ILE A 572 2.75 -26.22 -5.32
CA ILE A 572 2.82 -27.70 -5.25
C ILE A 572 1.52 -28.28 -4.73
N LYS A 573 0.95 -27.72 -3.66
CA LYS A 573 -0.32 -28.21 -3.11
C LYS A 573 -1.45 -28.13 -4.13
N ASP A 574 -1.56 -27.03 -4.87
CA ASP A 574 -2.63 -26.84 -5.86
C ASP A 574 -2.45 -27.74 -7.08
N ILE A 575 -1.19 -27.94 -7.52
CA ILE A 575 -0.85 -28.88 -8.59
C ILE A 575 -1.22 -30.30 -8.17
N LEU A 576 -0.86 -30.72 -6.94
CA LEU A 576 -1.21 -32.03 -6.42
C LEU A 576 -2.73 -32.21 -6.32
N GLU A 577 -3.47 -31.20 -5.84
CA GLU A 577 -4.93 -31.21 -5.78
C GLU A 577 -5.57 -31.25 -7.17
N LEU A 578 -5.07 -30.49 -8.14
CA LEU A 578 -5.55 -30.46 -9.52
C LEU A 578 -5.30 -31.82 -10.21
N LEU A 579 -4.09 -32.34 -10.09
CA LEU A 579 -3.73 -33.67 -10.60
C LEU A 579 -4.60 -34.74 -9.94
N GLN A 580 -4.87 -34.63 -8.64
CA GLN A 580 -5.75 -35.55 -7.95
C GLN A 580 -7.19 -35.48 -8.45
N ARG A 581 -7.75 -34.27 -8.63
CA ARG A 581 -9.10 -34.11 -9.19
C ARG A 581 -9.21 -34.62 -10.62
N TRP A 582 -8.16 -34.46 -11.42
CA TRP A 582 -8.18 -34.90 -12.81
C TRP A 582 -7.94 -36.41 -12.96
N THR A 583 -7.02 -36.98 -12.17
CA THR A 583 -6.61 -38.37 -12.30
C THR A 583 -7.27 -39.30 -11.29
N GLY A 584 -7.91 -38.79 -10.24
CA GLY A 584 -8.45 -39.55 -9.12
C GLY A 584 -7.39 -40.21 -8.22
N LYS A 585 -6.09 -39.95 -8.43
CA LYS A 585 -4.98 -40.52 -7.63
C LYS A 585 -4.52 -39.55 -6.55
N ASP A 586 -4.34 -40.06 -5.34
CA ASP A 586 -3.79 -39.28 -4.23
C ASP A 586 -2.25 -39.24 -4.28
N TYR A 587 -1.74 -38.24 -4.99
CA TYR A 587 -0.30 -37.97 -5.08
C TYR A 587 0.32 -37.51 -3.76
N THR A 588 -0.47 -36.86 -2.89
CA THR A 588 0.00 -36.42 -1.56
C THR A 588 0.28 -37.61 -0.67
N LYS A 589 -0.62 -38.60 -0.67
CA LYS A 589 -0.41 -39.89 0.00
C LYS A 589 0.78 -40.64 -0.58
N SER A 590 0.92 -40.66 -1.90
CA SER A 590 2.05 -41.31 -2.56
C SER A 590 3.40 -40.70 -2.12
N ALA A 591 3.49 -39.37 -2.05
CA ALA A 591 4.68 -38.67 -1.57
C ALA A 591 4.99 -39.00 -0.09
N ARG A 592 3.97 -39.00 0.78
CA ARG A 592 4.11 -39.41 2.19
C ARG A 592 4.63 -40.83 2.32
N GLU A 593 4.06 -41.77 1.58
CA GLU A 593 4.45 -43.18 1.63
C GLU A 593 5.91 -43.38 1.19
N VAL A 594 6.37 -42.66 0.16
CA VAL A 594 7.77 -42.70 -0.27
C VAL A 594 8.68 -42.20 0.85
N MET A 595 8.40 -41.03 1.43
CA MET A 595 9.22 -40.47 2.53
C MET A 595 9.21 -41.37 3.76
N ARG A 596 8.05 -41.93 4.12
CA ARG A 596 7.90 -42.86 5.25
C ARG A 596 8.67 -44.16 5.02
N LYS A 597 8.72 -44.68 3.80
CA LYS A 597 9.51 -45.88 3.45
C LYS A 597 11.01 -45.66 3.58
N PHE A 598 11.52 -44.48 3.21
CA PHE A 598 12.96 -44.19 3.25
C PHE A 598 13.49 -43.80 4.63
N GLY A 599 12.71 -43.09 5.44
CA GLY A 599 13.21 -42.52 6.70
C GLY A 599 12.18 -42.43 7.84
N GLY A 600 11.10 -43.21 7.77
CA GLY A 600 10.09 -43.29 8.81
C GLY A 600 9.26 -42.02 8.98
N ARG A 601 8.53 -41.94 10.11
CA ARG A 601 7.62 -40.82 10.44
C ARG A 601 8.35 -39.47 10.54
N THR A 602 9.61 -39.46 10.97
CA THR A 602 10.41 -38.22 11.09
C THR A 602 10.73 -37.61 9.73
N LEU A 603 11.15 -38.44 8.76
CA LEU A 603 11.41 -37.96 7.39
C LEU A 603 10.11 -37.57 6.67
N GLU A 604 9.02 -38.29 6.91
CA GLU A 604 7.69 -37.88 6.41
C GLU A 604 7.28 -36.51 6.96
N ALA A 605 7.35 -36.31 8.28
CA ALA A 605 6.98 -35.04 8.91
C ALA A 605 7.85 -33.88 8.41
N PHE A 606 9.19 -34.05 8.40
CA PHE A 606 10.11 -33.05 7.86
C PHE A 606 9.91 -32.83 6.36
N GLY A 607 9.82 -33.89 5.57
CA GLY A 607 9.72 -33.80 4.12
C GLY A 607 8.42 -33.20 3.64
N MET A 608 7.30 -33.45 4.34
CA MET A 608 5.99 -32.89 3.99
C MET A 608 5.75 -31.49 4.55
N HIS A 609 6.17 -31.25 5.80
CA HIS A 609 5.80 -30.06 6.57
C HIS A 609 6.98 -29.19 7.04
N GLY A 610 8.23 -29.62 6.82
CA GLY A 610 9.44 -28.87 7.12
C GLY A 610 9.95 -29.02 8.56
N LEU A 611 10.99 -28.25 8.89
CA LEU A 611 11.69 -28.27 10.17
C LEU A 611 10.77 -28.08 11.39
N PRO A 612 9.78 -27.15 11.39
CA PRO A 612 8.87 -26.98 12.53
C PRO A 612 8.05 -28.24 12.85
N ALA A 613 7.84 -29.12 11.86
CA ALA A 613 7.06 -30.33 12.04
C ALA A 613 7.75 -31.34 12.97
N LEU A 614 9.08 -31.28 13.09
CA LEU A 614 9.85 -32.07 14.05
C LEU A 614 9.50 -31.72 15.51
N ALA A 615 8.96 -30.53 15.75
CA ALA A 615 8.46 -30.08 17.06
C ALA A 615 6.92 -30.17 17.18
N GLY A 616 6.25 -30.87 16.25
CA GLY A 616 4.80 -31.00 16.21
C GLY A 616 4.05 -29.78 15.64
N ALA A 617 4.76 -28.76 15.16
CA ALA A 617 4.19 -27.53 14.60
C ALA A 617 4.16 -27.55 13.08
N ASN A 618 3.01 -27.25 12.46
CA ASN A 618 2.91 -27.11 11.02
C ASN A 618 2.71 -25.63 10.59
N ILE A 619 3.64 -25.12 9.78
CA ILE A 619 3.54 -23.81 9.13
C ILE A 619 3.50 -23.90 7.60
N SER A 620 3.51 -25.10 7.00
CA SER A 620 3.56 -25.31 5.55
C SER A 620 2.47 -24.53 4.82
N GLY A 621 1.22 -24.62 5.28
CA GLY A 621 0.10 -23.89 4.70
C GLY A 621 0.16 -22.35 4.84
N SER A 622 1.02 -21.81 5.71
CA SER A 622 1.28 -20.37 5.79
C SER A 622 2.42 -19.90 4.90
N MET A 623 3.34 -20.80 4.56
CA MET A 623 4.44 -20.54 3.62
C MET A 623 4.03 -20.83 2.18
N ALA A 624 3.08 -21.74 1.98
CA ALA A 624 2.56 -22.14 0.70
C ALA A 624 1.99 -20.93 -0.05
N ILE A 625 2.41 -20.80 -1.30
CA ILE A 625 1.90 -19.79 -2.23
C ILE A 625 0.89 -20.50 -3.12
N GLY A 626 -0.39 -20.18 -2.93
CA GLY A 626 -1.49 -20.80 -3.65
C GLY A 626 -1.80 -20.13 -5.00
N ILE A 627 -2.36 -20.90 -5.93
CA ILE A 627 -2.98 -20.40 -7.17
C ILE A 627 -4.41 -19.94 -6.83
N PRO A 628 -4.76 -18.65 -7.07
CA PRO A 628 -6.13 -18.19 -6.91
C PRO A 628 -7.13 -19.10 -7.63
N PHE A 629 -8.31 -19.33 -7.04
CA PHE A 629 -9.41 -20.15 -7.58
C PHE A 629 -9.18 -21.66 -7.63
N ILE A 630 -7.98 -22.15 -7.32
CA ILE A 630 -7.72 -23.59 -7.18
C ILE A 630 -7.72 -23.93 -5.70
N GLY A 631 -8.73 -24.69 -5.27
CA GLY A 631 -8.83 -25.17 -3.90
C GLY A 631 -9.33 -24.17 -2.84
N GLU A 632 -9.63 -22.92 -3.20
CA GLU A 632 -10.39 -21.96 -2.37
C GLU A 632 -11.79 -21.76 -2.97
N THR A 633 -12.76 -21.30 -2.17
CA THR A 633 -14.05 -20.94 -2.76
C THR A 633 -13.88 -19.70 -3.66
N PRO A 634 -14.66 -19.56 -4.76
CA PRO A 634 -14.61 -18.35 -5.59
C PRO A 634 -14.83 -17.07 -4.77
N VAL A 635 -15.65 -17.14 -3.71
CA VAL A 635 -15.92 -16.03 -2.80
C VAL A 635 -14.68 -15.67 -1.98
N ASP A 636 -13.95 -16.65 -1.44
CA ASP A 636 -12.71 -16.40 -0.68
C ASP A 636 -11.59 -15.88 -1.57
N THR A 637 -11.57 -16.31 -2.84
CA THR A 637 -10.58 -15.82 -3.81
C THR A 637 -10.87 -14.38 -4.25
N VAL A 638 -12.14 -14.05 -4.51
CA VAL A 638 -12.55 -12.73 -5.04
C VAL A 638 -12.60 -11.67 -3.95
N TYR A 639 -13.16 -11.99 -2.78
CA TYR A 639 -13.31 -11.04 -1.68
C TYR A 639 -12.16 -11.12 -0.66
N GLY A 640 -11.21 -12.05 -0.85
CA GLY A 640 -10.03 -12.24 -0.02
C GLY A 640 -10.38 -12.41 1.46
N VAL A 641 -9.67 -11.67 2.31
CA VAL A 641 -9.80 -11.77 3.77
C VAL A 641 -11.22 -11.47 4.29
N MET A 642 -11.98 -10.62 3.58
CA MET A 642 -13.37 -10.31 3.93
C MET A 642 -14.32 -11.46 3.56
N GLY A 643 -14.05 -12.18 2.47
CA GLY A 643 -14.75 -13.42 2.12
C GLY A 643 -14.65 -14.45 3.24
N GLY A 644 -13.44 -14.66 3.76
CA GLY A 644 -13.20 -15.57 4.89
C GLY A 644 -13.94 -15.16 6.19
N LEU A 645 -14.09 -13.87 6.47
CA LEU A 645 -14.91 -13.41 7.60
C LEU A 645 -16.40 -13.72 7.37
N GLY A 646 -16.89 -13.52 6.15
CA GLY A 646 -18.25 -13.91 5.76
C GLY A 646 -18.48 -15.42 5.91
N GLN A 647 -17.51 -16.24 5.49
CA GLN A 647 -17.57 -17.69 5.66
C GLN A 647 -17.61 -18.10 7.12
N LYS A 648 -16.78 -17.48 7.98
CA LYS A 648 -16.82 -17.66 9.44
C LYS A 648 -18.19 -17.32 10.03
N GLY A 649 -18.81 -16.21 9.59
CA GLY A 649 -20.18 -15.84 9.97
C GLY A 649 -21.21 -16.90 9.58
N ARG A 650 -21.17 -17.39 8.33
CA ARG A 650 -22.06 -18.46 7.86
C ARG A 650 -21.88 -19.75 8.68
N LEU A 651 -20.63 -20.17 8.93
CA LEU A 651 -20.34 -21.34 9.76
C LEU A 651 -20.83 -21.17 11.20
N GLY A 652 -20.80 -19.93 11.72
CA GLY A 652 -21.40 -19.57 13.01
C GLY A 652 -22.91 -19.81 13.02
N ILE A 653 -23.63 -19.28 12.03
CA ILE A 653 -25.08 -19.47 11.87
C ILE A 653 -25.42 -20.95 11.69
N GLU A 654 -24.72 -21.67 10.81
CA GLU A 654 -24.92 -23.11 10.62
C GLU A 654 -24.68 -23.94 11.90
N SER A 655 -23.81 -23.46 12.80
CA SER A 655 -23.57 -24.12 14.09
C SER A 655 -24.69 -23.81 15.09
N LEU A 656 -25.21 -22.57 15.09
CA LEU A 656 -26.39 -22.20 15.88
C LEU A 656 -27.63 -23.01 15.45
N GLU A 657 -27.84 -23.16 14.15
CA GLU A 657 -28.94 -23.96 13.59
C GLU A 657 -28.84 -25.44 14.00
N ARG A 658 -27.63 -25.94 14.28
CA ARG A 658 -27.39 -27.29 14.79
C ARG A 658 -27.41 -27.39 16.32
N GLY A 659 -27.67 -26.29 17.02
CA GLY A 659 -27.68 -26.22 18.49
C GLY A 659 -26.30 -26.19 19.15
N ASP A 660 -25.20 -26.06 18.39
CA ASP A 660 -23.84 -26.01 18.92
C ASP A 660 -23.40 -24.56 19.16
N TYR A 661 -23.83 -24.00 20.30
CA TYR A 661 -23.54 -22.63 20.70
C TYR A 661 -22.06 -22.36 20.92
N TYR A 662 -21.32 -23.35 21.45
CA TYR A 662 -19.87 -23.22 21.66
C TYR A 662 -19.16 -23.07 20.32
N ARG A 663 -19.51 -23.91 19.34
CA ARG A 663 -18.94 -23.86 17.98
C ARG A 663 -19.37 -22.63 17.22
N ALA A 664 -20.61 -22.17 17.41
CA ALA A 664 -21.09 -20.93 16.83
C ALA A 664 -20.22 -19.75 17.26
N PHE A 665 -19.98 -19.60 18.56
CA PHE A 665 -19.10 -18.56 19.08
C PHE A 665 -17.65 -18.77 18.64
N GLU A 666 -17.11 -19.99 18.70
CA GLU A 666 -15.75 -20.31 18.24
C GLU A 666 -15.53 -19.89 16.76
N ASN A 667 -16.51 -20.10 15.89
CA ASN A 667 -16.41 -19.78 14.46
C ASN A 667 -16.40 -18.27 14.20
N VAL A 668 -17.17 -17.49 14.96
CA VAL A 668 -17.22 -16.01 14.85
C VAL A 668 -16.24 -15.31 15.79
N ALA A 669 -15.42 -16.03 16.54
CA ALA A 669 -14.43 -15.40 17.41
C ALA A 669 -13.16 -15.01 16.62
N PRO A 670 -12.45 -13.94 17.04
CA PRO A 670 -11.08 -13.66 16.60
C PRO A 670 -10.14 -14.82 16.91
N GLU A 671 -9.06 -14.97 16.13
CA GLU A 671 -8.19 -16.15 16.21
C GLU A 671 -7.51 -16.32 17.58
N PHE A 672 -7.24 -15.24 18.32
CA PHE A 672 -6.67 -15.32 19.68
C PHE A 672 -7.64 -15.83 20.75
N VAL A 673 -8.95 -15.75 20.51
CA VAL A 673 -9.98 -16.35 21.39
C VAL A 673 -10.32 -17.74 20.89
N ARG A 674 -10.51 -17.86 19.57
CA ARG A 674 -10.82 -19.10 18.88
C ARG A 674 -9.73 -20.16 19.09
N SER A 675 -8.45 -19.78 19.09
CA SER A 675 -7.33 -20.73 19.19
C SER A 675 -7.32 -21.48 20.54
N PRO A 676 -7.39 -20.81 21.71
CA PRO A 676 -7.57 -21.48 22.99
C PRO A 676 -8.86 -22.30 23.10
N MET A 677 -10.00 -21.76 22.63
CA MET A 677 -11.27 -22.50 22.65
C MET A 677 -11.21 -23.76 21.80
N ALA A 678 -10.66 -23.63 20.58
CA ALA A 678 -10.45 -24.76 19.69
C ALA A 678 -9.49 -25.77 20.32
N ALA A 679 -8.43 -25.34 21.02
CA ALA A 679 -7.51 -26.23 21.70
C ALA A 679 -8.20 -27.06 22.79
N ILE A 680 -9.01 -26.43 23.65
CA ILE A 680 -9.77 -27.12 24.70
C ILE A 680 -10.72 -28.15 24.06
N ARG A 681 -11.56 -27.70 23.12
CA ARG A 681 -12.52 -28.57 22.45
C ARG A 681 -11.86 -29.72 21.68
N MET A 682 -10.76 -29.43 20.97
CA MET A 682 -10.04 -30.45 20.20
C MET A 682 -9.20 -31.40 21.07
N SER A 683 -8.98 -31.08 22.35
CA SER A 683 -8.42 -32.03 23.33
C SER A 683 -9.42 -33.15 23.66
N GLU A 684 -10.73 -32.84 23.61
CA GLU A 684 -11.79 -33.84 23.76
C GLU A 684 -12.12 -34.54 22.44
N LEU A 685 -12.30 -33.75 21.37
CA LEU A 685 -12.64 -34.22 20.03
C LEU A 685 -12.22 -33.23 18.94
N ALA A 686 -11.24 -33.61 18.13
CA ALA A 686 -10.87 -32.84 16.96
C ALA A 686 -11.90 -33.00 15.84
N THR A 687 -12.31 -31.87 15.26
CA THR A 687 -13.32 -31.84 14.19
C THR A 687 -12.90 -30.92 13.05
N THR A 688 -13.45 -31.19 11.87
CA THR A 688 -13.45 -30.27 10.73
C THR A 688 -14.18 -28.95 11.06
N GLN A 689 -14.03 -27.94 10.19
CA GLN A 689 -14.75 -26.66 10.31
C GLN A 689 -16.28 -26.84 10.39
N ARG A 690 -16.84 -27.83 9.69
CA ARG A 690 -18.27 -28.15 9.71
C ARG A 690 -18.69 -29.08 10.87
N GLY A 691 -17.81 -29.36 11.82
CA GLY A 691 -18.12 -30.18 12.99
C GLY A 691 -18.03 -31.70 12.78
N LYS A 692 -17.61 -32.18 11.60
CA LYS A 692 -17.36 -33.63 11.40
C LYS A 692 -16.15 -34.08 12.22
N PRO A 693 -16.24 -35.17 13.02
CA PRO A 693 -15.11 -35.68 13.78
C PRO A 693 -14.00 -36.16 12.84
N LEU A 694 -12.75 -35.96 13.27
CA LEU A 694 -11.57 -36.55 12.66
C LEU A 694 -11.19 -37.79 13.46
N PHE A 695 -10.62 -38.78 12.79
CA PHE A 695 -10.22 -40.04 13.40
C PHE A 695 -8.71 -40.28 13.22
N ASP A 696 -8.10 -41.00 14.16
CA ASP A 696 -6.69 -41.44 14.14
C ASP A 696 -6.47 -42.64 13.18
N GLU A 697 -5.24 -43.20 13.15
CA GLU A 697 -4.93 -44.37 12.30
C GLU A 697 -5.71 -45.61 12.76
N GLU A 698 -6.09 -45.66 14.03
CA GLU A 698 -6.80 -46.75 14.69
C GLU A 698 -8.34 -46.60 14.65
N GLY A 699 -8.85 -45.54 14.02
CA GLY A 699 -10.28 -45.25 13.90
C GLY A 699 -10.92 -44.67 15.17
N ARG A 700 -10.13 -44.28 16.18
CA ARG A 700 -10.58 -43.56 17.36
C ARG A 700 -10.70 -42.08 17.06
N PRO A 701 -11.59 -41.33 17.74
CA PRO A 701 -11.68 -39.91 17.54
C PRO A 701 -10.34 -39.23 17.88
N LEU A 702 -9.86 -38.38 16.97
CA LEU A 702 -8.59 -37.69 17.14
C LEU A 702 -8.69 -36.72 18.33
N GLN A 703 -7.75 -36.82 19.25
CA GLN A 703 -7.61 -35.94 20.41
C GLN A 703 -6.24 -35.28 20.37
N LEU A 704 -6.20 -33.96 20.61
CA LEU A 704 -4.92 -33.27 20.69
C LEU A 704 -4.20 -33.66 21.99
N SER A 705 -2.92 -34.02 21.86
CA SER A 705 -2.04 -34.15 23.02
C SER A 705 -1.83 -32.81 23.72
N GLY A 706 -1.34 -32.80 24.97
CA GLY A 706 -1.10 -31.56 25.72
C GLY A 706 -0.19 -30.56 25.00
N GLN A 707 0.84 -31.05 24.28
CA GLN A 707 1.71 -30.22 23.46
C GLN A 707 0.97 -29.64 22.24
N GLU A 708 0.16 -30.45 21.56
CA GLU A 708 -0.59 -30.00 20.39
C GLU A 708 -1.72 -29.04 20.76
N ALA A 709 -2.39 -29.26 21.90
CA ALA A 709 -3.36 -28.34 22.46
C ALA A 709 -2.69 -27.00 22.81
N PHE A 710 -1.49 -27.02 23.39
CA PHE A 710 -0.71 -25.81 23.62
C PHE A 710 -0.36 -25.09 22.31
N LEU A 711 0.20 -25.78 21.32
CA LEU A 711 0.48 -25.22 19.99
C LEU A 711 -0.78 -24.62 19.37
N ARG A 712 -1.90 -25.34 19.44
CA ARG A 712 -3.19 -24.88 18.94
C ARG A 712 -3.68 -23.64 19.67
N SER A 713 -3.48 -23.56 20.98
CA SER A 713 -3.92 -22.43 21.81
C SER A 713 -3.22 -21.11 21.44
N VAL A 714 -1.95 -21.18 21.02
CA VAL A 714 -1.17 -20.02 20.56
C VAL A 714 -1.29 -19.75 19.06
N GLY A 715 -2.20 -20.45 18.37
CA GLY A 715 -2.54 -20.26 16.97
C GLY A 715 -1.66 -21.04 15.97
N ILE A 716 -0.78 -21.92 16.44
CA ILE A 716 0.03 -22.83 15.61
C ILE A 716 -0.81 -24.07 15.30
N THR A 717 -0.79 -24.54 14.05
CA THR A 717 -1.51 -25.76 13.68
C THR A 717 -0.68 -26.99 14.06
N PRO A 718 -1.22 -27.96 14.82
CA PRO A 718 -0.54 -29.23 15.04
C PRO A 718 -0.33 -30.03 13.75
N VAL A 719 0.80 -30.73 13.63
CA VAL A 719 1.14 -31.52 12.43
C VAL A 719 0.12 -32.63 12.20
N GLU A 720 -0.22 -33.40 13.22
CA GLU A 720 -1.15 -34.52 13.07
C GLU A 720 -2.52 -34.02 12.62
N TYR A 721 -3.07 -33.00 13.29
CA TYR A 721 -4.33 -32.38 12.88
C TYR A 721 -4.32 -31.93 11.40
N SER A 722 -3.21 -31.32 10.93
CA SER A 722 -3.08 -30.91 9.52
C SER A 722 -3.05 -32.10 8.57
N ALA A 723 -2.27 -33.13 8.89
CA ALA A 723 -2.15 -34.33 8.08
C ALA A 723 -3.50 -35.05 7.91
N ARG A 724 -4.33 -35.07 8.96
CA ARG A 724 -5.70 -35.62 8.94
C ARG A 724 -6.67 -34.76 8.13
N MET A 725 -6.61 -33.44 8.27
CA MET A 725 -7.41 -32.52 7.44
C MET A 725 -7.09 -32.66 5.95
N GLU A 726 -5.81 -32.81 5.60
CA GLU A 726 -5.36 -33.06 4.23
C GLU A 726 -5.85 -34.42 3.71
N ALA A 727 -5.79 -35.47 4.53
CA ALA A 727 -6.33 -36.78 4.16
C ALA A 727 -7.85 -36.72 3.94
N ALA A 728 -8.60 -36.04 4.82
CA ALA A 728 -10.04 -35.86 4.67
C ALA A 728 -10.40 -35.09 3.39
N ARG A 729 -9.61 -34.07 3.03
CA ARG A 729 -9.77 -33.33 1.78
C ARG A 729 -9.48 -34.18 0.55
N SER A 730 -8.40 -34.95 0.60
CA SER A 730 -8.04 -35.92 -0.43
C SER A 730 -9.17 -36.93 -0.67
N ILE A 731 -9.72 -37.51 0.41
CA ILE A 731 -10.86 -38.44 0.32
C ILE A 731 -12.04 -37.77 -0.40
N SER A 732 -12.37 -36.53 -0.03
CA SER A 732 -13.45 -35.79 -0.68
C SER A 732 -13.19 -35.58 -2.17
N ASN A 733 -11.97 -35.21 -2.58
CA ASN A 733 -11.60 -35.02 -3.99
C ASN A 733 -11.71 -36.32 -4.79
N VAL A 734 -11.28 -37.45 -4.22
CA VAL A 734 -11.39 -38.76 -4.88
C VAL A 734 -12.86 -39.15 -5.03
N GLN A 735 -13.68 -38.96 -3.99
CA GLN A 735 -15.11 -39.25 -4.04
C GLN A 735 -15.81 -38.39 -5.09
N GLU A 736 -15.52 -37.09 -5.16
CA GLU A 736 -16.06 -36.17 -6.17
C GLU A 736 -15.69 -36.62 -7.60
N TYR A 737 -14.42 -36.94 -7.86
CA TYR A 737 -13.98 -37.45 -9.17
C TYR A 737 -14.75 -38.70 -9.62
N PHE A 738 -14.89 -39.69 -8.73
CA PHE A 738 -15.60 -40.92 -9.07
C PHE A 738 -17.13 -40.74 -9.06
N GLN A 739 -17.66 -39.73 -8.36
CA GLN A 739 -19.07 -39.39 -8.41
C GLN A 739 -19.42 -38.71 -9.73
N ASP A 740 -18.58 -37.78 -10.19
CA ASP A 740 -18.74 -37.12 -11.49
C ASP A 740 -18.66 -38.14 -12.63
N TRP A 741 -17.67 -39.03 -12.59
CA TRP A 741 -17.55 -40.11 -13.59
C TRP A 741 -18.70 -41.12 -13.48
N HIS A 742 -19.18 -41.40 -12.26
CA HIS A 742 -20.39 -42.20 -12.07
C HIS A 742 -21.59 -41.55 -12.77
N ASP A 743 -21.84 -40.27 -12.51
CA ASP A 743 -23.01 -39.58 -13.05
C ASP A 743 -22.93 -39.43 -14.58
N GLU A 744 -21.73 -39.19 -15.12
CA GLU A 744 -21.47 -39.18 -16.56
C GLU A 744 -21.80 -40.52 -17.24
N ILE A 745 -21.44 -41.66 -16.64
CA ILE A 745 -21.78 -42.99 -17.15
C ILE A 745 -23.30 -43.17 -17.24
N TYR A 746 -24.04 -42.75 -16.21
CA TYR A 746 -25.50 -42.88 -16.20
C TYR A 746 -26.15 -41.96 -17.24
N ASP A 747 -25.65 -40.74 -17.40
CA ASP A 747 -26.18 -39.79 -18.38
C ASP A 747 -25.87 -40.20 -19.82
N LYS A 748 -24.63 -40.62 -20.13
CA LYS A 748 -24.29 -41.20 -21.43
C LYS A 748 -25.15 -42.42 -21.76
N TYR A 749 -25.36 -43.31 -20.79
CA TYR A 749 -26.22 -44.48 -20.99
C TYR A 749 -27.68 -44.07 -21.27
N ARG A 750 -28.22 -43.09 -20.53
CA ARG A 750 -29.57 -42.55 -20.75
C ARG A 750 -29.72 -41.97 -22.16
N ILE A 751 -28.75 -41.17 -22.61
CA ILE A 751 -28.74 -40.55 -23.94
C ILE A 751 -28.64 -41.63 -25.03
N ALA A 752 -27.70 -42.56 -24.92
CA ALA A 752 -27.52 -43.63 -25.90
C ALA A 752 -28.76 -44.53 -26.01
N ARG A 753 -29.43 -44.80 -24.88
CA ARG A 753 -30.67 -45.56 -24.86
C ARG A 753 -31.85 -44.79 -25.45
N ALA A 754 -31.97 -43.50 -25.15
CA ALA A 754 -33.01 -42.63 -25.73
C ALA A 754 -32.88 -42.54 -27.25
N ASN A 755 -31.64 -42.44 -27.75
CA ASN A 755 -31.34 -42.35 -29.18
C ASN A 755 -31.27 -43.72 -29.89
N LYS A 756 -31.51 -44.83 -29.18
CA LYS A 756 -31.37 -46.21 -29.70
C LYS A 756 -29.98 -46.50 -30.30
N ASP A 757 -28.94 -45.81 -29.85
CA ASP A 757 -27.57 -45.98 -30.34
C ASP A 757 -26.90 -47.18 -29.66
N GLN A 758 -26.86 -48.31 -30.37
CA GLN A 758 -26.22 -49.54 -29.88
C GLN A 758 -24.69 -49.42 -29.73
N LYS A 759 -24.04 -48.60 -30.57
CA LYS A 759 -22.60 -48.36 -30.47
C LYS A 759 -22.30 -47.52 -29.23
N GLY A 760 -23.11 -46.50 -28.97
CA GLY A 760 -23.07 -45.69 -27.75
C GLY A 760 -23.28 -46.53 -26.49
N ILE A 761 -24.26 -47.43 -26.47
CA ILE A 761 -24.48 -48.35 -25.34
C ILE A 761 -23.23 -49.22 -25.09
N SER A 762 -22.66 -49.79 -26.14
CA SER A 762 -21.46 -50.64 -26.04
C SER A 762 -20.23 -49.86 -25.56
N ALA A 763 -20.10 -48.59 -25.96
CA ALA A 763 -19.05 -47.70 -25.47
C ALA A 763 -19.21 -47.43 -23.97
N VAL A 764 -20.43 -47.15 -23.50
CA VAL A 764 -20.70 -46.90 -22.07
C VAL A 764 -20.46 -48.15 -21.22
N LEU A 765 -20.74 -49.36 -21.73
CA LEU A 765 -20.41 -50.60 -21.01
C LEU A 765 -18.90 -50.80 -20.83
N ARG A 766 -18.09 -50.46 -21.85
CA ARG A 766 -16.62 -50.46 -21.72
C ARG A 766 -16.15 -49.41 -20.73
N GLU A 767 -16.76 -48.24 -20.74
CA GLU A 767 -16.47 -47.16 -19.79
C GLU A 767 -16.82 -47.55 -18.35
N LEU A 768 -17.95 -48.22 -18.13
CA LEU A 768 -18.31 -48.80 -16.83
C LEU A 768 -17.31 -49.83 -16.33
N HIS A 769 -16.79 -50.67 -17.23
CA HIS A 769 -15.73 -51.61 -16.87
C HIS A 769 -14.44 -50.87 -16.48
N ALA A 770 -14.04 -49.88 -17.27
CA ALA A 770 -12.88 -49.04 -16.98
C ALA A 770 -13.01 -48.30 -15.64
N TYR A 771 -14.20 -47.80 -15.32
CA TYR A 771 -14.53 -47.19 -14.02
C TYR A 771 -14.29 -48.16 -12.86
N ASN A 772 -14.82 -49.38 -12.94
CA ASN A 772 -14.69 -50.39 -11.89
C ASN A 772 -13.24 -50.87 -11.71
N VAL A 773 -12.46 -50.96 -12.80
CA VAL A 773 -11.02 -51.24 -12.75
C VAL A 773 -10.27 -50.07 -12.11
N ALA A 774 -10.56 -48.83 -12.52
CA ALA A 774 -9.93 -47.62 -11.99
C ALA A 774 -10.15 -47.44 -10.48
N ILE A 775 -11.31 -47.83 -9.93
CA ILE A 775 -11.54 -47.84 -8.47
C ILE A 775 -10.48 -48.67 -7.75
N ARG A 776 -10.09 -49.82 -8.30
CA ARG A 776 -9.09 -50.71 -7.70
C ARG A 776 -7.68 -50.17 -7.92
N GLU A 777 -7.34 -49.82 -9.15
CA GLU A 777 -6.00 -49.34 -9.52
C GLU A 777 -5.62 -48.04 -8.82
N LYS A 778 -6.59 -47.16 -8.57
CA LYS A 778 -6.37 -45.87 -7.89
C LYS A 778 -6.52 -45.96 -6.37
N GLY A 779 -6.72 -47.17 -5.82
CA GLY A 779 -6.84 -47.38 -4.37
C GLY A 779 -8.13 -46.82 -3.75
N ALA A 780 -9.16 -46.55 -4.55
CA ALA A 780 -10.42 -45.95 -4.12
C ALA A 780 -11.48 -46.97 -3.69
N ALA A 781 -11.17 -48.27 -3.72
CA ALA A 781 -12.12 -49.36 -3.42
C ALA A 781 -12.77 -49.29 -2.03
N GLN A 782 -12.12 -48.65 -1.05
CA GLN A 782 -12.68 -48.44 0.29
C GLN A 782 -13.55 -47.18 0.38
N LEU A 783 -13.43 -46.25 -0.57
CA LEU A 783 -14.10 -44.95 -0.57
C LEU A 783 -15.32 -44.89 -1.48
N VAL A 784 -15.29 -45.66 -2.58
CA VAL A 784 -16.27 -45.64 -3.65
C VAL A 784 -16.68 -47.06 -4.02
N ARG A 785 -17.97 -47.28 -4.23
CA ARG A 785 -18.52 -48.59 -4.60
C ARG A 785 -18.49 -48.79 -6.12
N PRO A 786 -18.11 -49.99 -6.60
CA PRO A 786 -18.23 -50.34 -8.02
C PRO A 786 -19.68 -50.25 -8.53
N ILE A 787 -19.85 -49.82 -9.77
CA ILE A 787 -21.15 -49.76 -10.43
C ILE A 787 -21.53 -51.15 -10.94
N LYS A 788 -22.72 -51.62 -10.57
CA LYS A 788 -23.34 -52.81 -11.15
C LYS A 788 -24.11 -52.43 -12.41
N LEU A 789 -23.93 -53.20 -13.48
CA LEU A 789 -24.65 -53.01 -14.74
C LEU A 789 -26.19 -52.96 -14.56
N SER A 790 -26.71 -53.82 -13.67
CA SER A 790 -28.13 -53.84 -13.32
C SER A 790 -28.67 -52.49 -12.83
N ASN A 791 -27.84 -51.69 -12.14
CA ASN A 791 -28.24 -50.40 -11.58
C ASN A 791 -28.31 -49.33 -12.67
N VAL A 792 -27.38 -49.34 -13.62
CA VAL A 792 -27.39 -48.45 -14.79
C VAL A 792 -28.62 -48.72 -15.66
N VAL A 793 -28.90 -49.99 -15.95
CA VAL A 793 -30.07 -50.40 -16.75
C VAL A 793 -31.38 -50.00 -16.05
N LYS A 794 -31.47 -50.16 -14.72
CA LYS A 794 -32.64 -49.77 -13.90
C LYS A 794 -32.81 -48.24 -13.86
N ALA A 795 -31.74 -47.49 -13.62
CA ALA A 795 -31.78 -46.03 -13.53
C ALA A 795 -32.03 -45.33 -14.88
N ALA A 796 -31.85 -46.05 -15.99
CA ALA A 796 -32.21 -45.62 -17.33
C ALA A 796 -33.65 -45.96 -17.73
N SER A 797 -34.40 -46.68 -16.91
CA SER A 797 -35.85 -46.71 -17.06
C SER A 797 -36.36 -45.32 -16.64
N MET A 798 -37.04 -44.60 -17.55
CA MET A 798 -37.62 -43.27 -17.30
C MET A 798 -38.79 -43.33 -16.31
N LYS A 799 -38.55 -43.82 -15.09
CA LYS A 799 -39.52 -43.71 -14.01
C LYS A 799 -39.25 -42.38 -13.33
N MET A 800 -40.17 -41.44 -13.47
CA MET A 800 -40.18 -40.21 -12.67
C MET A 800 -39.97 -40.59 -11.21
N THR A 801 -38.98 -39.97 -10.56
CA THR A 801 -38.77 -40.15 -9.11
C THR A 801 -40.01 -39.70 -8.36
N ALA A 802 -40.23 -40.18 -7.13
CA ALA A 802 -41.40 -39.78 -6.34
C ALA A 802 -41.48 -38.25 -6.18
N GLN A 803 -40.34 -37.58 -6.04
CA GLN A 803 -40.26 -36.12 -5.99
C GLN A 803 -40.60 -35.48 -7.35
N GLN A 804 -40.03 -35.96 -8.46
CA GLN A 804 -40.40 -35.46 -9.79
C GLN A 804 -41.86 -35.70 -10.15
N ARG A 805 -42.50 -36.77 -9.63
CA ARG A 805 -43.95 -36.97 -9.78
C ARG A 805 -44.74 -35.94 -8.98
N ARG A 806 -44.31 -35.62 -7.76
CA ARG A 806 -44.92 -34.56 -6.93
C ARG A 806 -44.73 -33.18 -7.55
N GLU A 807 -43.52 -32.88 -8.04
CA GLU A 807 -43.22 -31.63 -8.74
C GLU A 807 -43.95 -31.55 -10.08
N ALA A 808 -44.10 -32.64 -10.82
CA ALA A 808 -44.85 -32.65 -12.06
C ALA A 808 -46.36 -32.57 -11.81
N ALA A 809 -46.87 -33.18 -10.75
CA ALA A 809 -48.25 -33.00 -10.31
C ALA A 809 -48.50 -31.53 -9.91
N TYR A 810 -47.61 -30.96 -9.11
CA TYR A 810 -47.65 -29.54 -8.72
C TYR A 810 -47.52 -28.61 -9.93
N LYS A 811 -46.61 -28.88 -10.87
CA LYS A 811 -46.45 -28.10 -12.10
C LYS A 811 -47.66 -28.25 -13.04
N ARG A 812 -48.31 -29.41 -13.11
CA ARG A 812 -49.56 -29.59 -13.85
C ARG A 812 -50.70 -28.78 -13.24
N GLU A 813 -50.73 -28.69 -11.91
CA GLU A 813 -51.69 -27.86 -11.18
C GLU A 813 -51.42 -26.35 -11.35
N TYR A 814 -50.15 -25.96 -11.43
CA TYR A 814 -49.72 -24.56 -11.55
C TYR A 814 -49.75 -24.01 -12.98
N ILE A 815 -49.49 -24.85 -13.99
CA ILE A 815 -49.42 -24.44 -15.40
C ILE A 815 -50.79 -24.53 -16.09
N GLY A 816 -51.77 -25.23 -15.48
CA GLY A 816 -53.07 -25.49 -16.10
C GLY A 816 -52.95 -26.48 -17.26
N ALA A 817 -54.04 -27.19 -17.54
CA ALA A 817 -54.16 -28.02 -18.73
C ALA A 817 -54.07 -27.19 -20.02
#